data_AF-J4J225-F1
#
_entry.id   AF-J4J225-F1
#
_cell.length_a   1.000
_cell.length_b   1.000
_cell.length_c   1.000
_cell.angle_alpha   90.00
_cell.angle_beta   90.00
_cell.angle_gamma   90.00
#
_symmetry.space_group_name_H-M   'P 1'
#
loop_
_entity.id
_entity.type
_entity.pdbx_description
1 polymer ?
#
loop_
_entity_poly.entity_id
_entity_poly.type
_entity_poly.pdbx_seq_one_letter_code
_entity_poly.pdbx_strand_id
1 'polypeptide(L)'
;MNLRKKMRRGSLAALITLALTSSALAMPTGGEVVRGAGDITLSGGTWDNVANNATITATNDGQINWQAFNIANGETLNFNIADNKTLVNQVMGNQLSTLLGTMQQTGTGKGNVVLINPNGIYVGATAVLNVSDLTLSALSIDKATETERILKAKEGTTGLIDVANGARFTANELSLIGQKVTVADGVVFDLGTAGDTRTKTLLQVLAADRAEWTFAGDKMLTKNITHNAGNDVVFNGTVTMKGGRDNNVDIGGATATATGAKFHDLRSSDNRIETTIYAASKMSADERSENRNDRLYYAEATAANKVVADNIEADGESFSLGGGAVTLKNSKISVDNLAIDGISSVTTRDEGMGIETLAEPDRTVTISNSQLKANQGMIHGGKISVADSTTIEMKSNATNEGEVLMIAGNRFMRKHGNDHGDELISYRGVQGNHVDFHGTVKHETEGKASFGIVGHTVNADRAKLHGTRTEFSLSAFSKFDYDQTAADWRNYWEKGETSAANTLQADGLNVRTKREFYADGGSVSLRNSTIATGGFNLYAFTQDQDDGDTDVGNRAHEHKTAGVDNVVHLKNVTVTHPTGVDYDGTRIFGGKVTIEDSDLGANSQTELYAGSSFDRVYSGTGDREVKVTVTKDNELGLWNSKIAAYALTLGAGKVGVWNESAMTATSALNVNPAAIVTRTDGSTASLLRDASSHVTAAGTESTAFTVKSADQPAPPAPEPPAPPVPTPEPKPTPKPEQPKPVPTPELSKDDKANMESGKKTVEEALSKNATQENRIAALTDVVADLNANASRRQSAGVVVGIVQEIATSAALSDGEKVSLVERVLSAYAPVQEAKEEQSNRTTSTTDEAVRVAETTVTAPVYPDETEAEDVVTFA
;
A
#
# COMPACT_ATOMS: atom_id res chain seq x y z
N MET A 1 14.29 29.31 4.32
CA MET A 1 14.70 28.63 5.57
C MET A 1 13.82 29.15 6.72
N ASN A 2 13.17 28.27 7.49
CA ASN A 2 12.56 28.51 8.83
C ASN A 2 11.20 29.24 9.03
N LEU A 3 10.20 29.14 8.15
CA LEU A 3 8.80 29.52 8.48
C LEU A 3 7.86 28.33 8.78
N ARG A 4 8.11 27.16 8.19
CA ARG A 4 7.32 25.93 8.44
C ARG A 4 7.50 25.33 9.85
N LYS A 5 8.57 25.69 10.57
CA LYS A 5 8.83 25.21 11.95
C LYS A 5 8.10 26.01 13.04
N LYS A 6 7.57 27.21 12.74
CA LYS A 6 6.90 28.07 13.74
C LYS A 6 5.39 27.86 13.83
N MET A 7 4.71 27.44 12.76
CA MET A 7 3.26 27.21 12.79
C MET A 7 2.85 25.96 13.58
N ARG A 8 3.70 24.93 13.69
CA ARG A 8 3.46 23.77 14.57
C ARG A 8 3.60 24.09 16.07
N ARG A 9 4.17 25.24 16.43
CA ARG A 9 4.32 25.69 17.83
C ARG A 9 3.25 26.69 18.26
N GLY A 10 2.50 27.27 17.32
CA GLY A 10 1.48 28.29 17.59
C GLY A 10 0.23 27.72 18.26
N SER A 11 -0.23 26.56 17.82
CA SER A 11 -1.39 25.85 18.41
C SER A 11 -1.07 25.27 19.79
N LEU A 12 0.17 24.81 20.02
CA LEU A 12 0.63 24.30 21.32
C LEU A 12 0.76 25.42 22.38
N ALA A 13 1.22 26.61 21.99
CA ALA A 13 1.34 27.74 22.89
C ALA A 13 -0.03 28.33 23.26
N ALA A 14 -0.98 28.40 22.31
CA ALA A 14 -2.33 28.91 22.56
C ALA A 14 -3.13 28.04 23.56
N LEU A 15 -2.99 26.71 23.48
CA LEU A 15 -3.59 25.75 24.44
C LEU A 15 -2.95 25.83 25.83
N ILE A 16 -1.63 26.03 25.94
CA ILE A 16 -0.96 26.26 27.24
C ILE A 16 -1.39 27.60 27.85
N THR A 17 -1.62 28.65 27.04
CA THR A 17 -2.12 29.93 27.56
C THR A 17 -3.60 29.93 27.93
N LEU A 18 -4.44 29.10 27.31
CA LEU A 18 -5.84 28.90 27.76
C LEU A 18 -5.96 27.96 28.97
N ALA A 19 -4.98 27.07 29.19
CA ALA A 19 -4.90 26.24 30.41
C ALA A 19 -4.54 27.03 31.68
N LEU A 20 -4.13 28.30 31.56
CA LEU A 20 -3.67 29.13 32.68
C LEU A 20 -4.77 30.01 33.30
N THR A 21 -6.03 29.91 32.85
CA THR A 21 -7.13 30.68 33.44
C THR A 21 -8.40 29.86 33.61
N SER A 22 -8.41 28.90 34.54
CA SER A 22 -9.54 28.63 35.46
C SER A 22 -9.33 27.34 36.27
N SER A 23 -9.44 27.49 37.60
CA SER A 23 -9.60 26.45 38.62
C SER A 23 -8.41 25.50 38.84
N ALA A 24 -8.06 25.25 40.09
CA ALA A 24 -7.13 24.20 40.46
C ALA A 24 -7.54 22.88 39.78
N LEU A 25 -6.64 22.26 39.01
CA LEU A 25 -6.83 20.90 38.49
C LEU A 25 -7.06 20.01 39.72
N ALA A 26 -8.30 19.60 39.93
CA ALA A 26 -8.71 18.73 41.02
C ALA A 26 -9.08 17.36 40.45
N MET A 27 -9.01 16.31 41.28
CA MET A 27 -9.61 14.98 41.05
C MET A 27 -11.03 15.03 40.45
N PRO A 28 -11.59 13.93 39.92
CA PRO A 28 -12.93 13.96 39.30
C PRO A 28 -14.01 14.58 40.21
N THR A 29 -14.93 15.33 39.61
CA THR A 29 -15.98 16.08 40.34
C THR A 29 -17.34 15.99 39.65
N GLY A 30 -18.41 16.08 40.45
CA GLY A 30 -19.79 16.05 39.98
C GLY A 30 -20.19 14.69 39.41
N GLY A 31 -19.76 13.62 40.07
CA GLY A 31 -20.04 12.24 39.68
C GLY A 31 -21.47 11.82 39.99
N GLU A 32 -22.11 11.13 39.05
CA GLU A 32 -23.43 10.54 39.20
C GLU A 32 -23.40 9.11 38.62
N VAL A 33 -23.67 8.10 39.47
CA VAL A 33 -23.78 6.71 39.01
C VAL A 33 -25.13 6.51 38.32
N VAL A 34 -25.12 6.37 37.01
CA VAL A 34 -26.33 6.26 36.17
C VAL A 34 -26.66 4.82 35.72
N ARG A 35 -25.70 3.89 35.86
CA ARG A 35 -25.88 2.45 35.65
C ARG A 35 -25.02 1.66 36.65
N GLY A 36 -25.56 0.59 37.23
CA GLY A 36 -24.85 -0.23 38.23
C GLY A 36 -24.90 0.34 39.66
N ALA A 37 -25.92 1.16 39.96
CA ALA A 37 -26.09 1.75 41.29
C ALA A 37 -26.23 0.65 42.38
N GLY A 38 -25.46 0.79 43.47
CA GLY A 38 -25.38 -0.22 44.54
C GLY A 38 -24.15 -1.13 44.44
N ASP A 39 -23.66 -1.39 43.22
CA ASP A 39 -22.46 -2.20 42.96
C ASP A 39 -21.23 -1.35 42.62
N ILE A 40 -21.42 -0.04 42.48
CA ILE A 40 -20.37 0.96 42.31
C ILE A 40 -20.24 1.78 43.59
N THR A 41 -19.04 1.80 44.16
CA THR A 41 -18.74 2.53 45.39
C THR A 41 -17.49 3.39 45.23
N LEU A 42 -17.43 4.48 45.99
CA LEU A 42 -16.27 5.34 46.11
C LEU A 42 -15.77 5.27 47.55
N SER A 43 -14.50 4.90 47.72
CA SER A 43 -13.79 5.01 49.00
C SER A 43 -12.82 6.18 48.93
N GLY A 44 -12.95 7.15 49.85
CA GLY A 44 -12.14 8.37 49.88
C GLY A 44 -12.79 9.56 49.16
N GLY A 45 -13.52 10.40 49.91
CA GLY A 45 -14.19 11.59 49.39
C GLY A 45 -15.67 11.35 49.04
N THR A 46 -16.22 12.21 48.19
CA THR A 46 -17.60 12.13 47.67
C THR A 46 -17.58 12.21 46.14
N TRP A 47 -18.69 11.87 45.47
CA TRP A 47 -18.76 12.00 44.00
C TRP A 47 -18.61 13.44 43.51
N ASP A 48 -18.95 14.43 44.34
CA ASP A 48 -18.71 15.85 44.03
C ASP A 48 -17.25 16.27 44.23
N ASN A 49 -16.50 15.56 45.07
CA ASN A 49 -15.12 15.88 45.44
C ASN A 49 -14.35 14.59 45.78
N VAL A 50 -13.86 13.92 44.74
CA VAL A 50 -13.07 12.70 44.89
C VAL A 50 -11.73 13.05 45.54
N ALA A 51 -11.33 12.33 46.60
CA ALA A 51 -10.08 12.62 47.28
C ALA A 51 -8.86 12.01 46.55
N ASN A 52 -7.68 12.59 46.72
CA ASN A 52 -6.44 11.93 46.31
C ASN A 52 -6.30 10.55 46.99
N ASN A 53 -5.86 9.53 46.25
CA ASN A 53 -5.83 8.11 46.62
C ASN A 53 -7.20 7.45 46.82
N ALA A 54 -8.28 8.08 46.36
CA ALA A 54 -9.59 7.43 46.36
C ALA A 54 -9.59 6.16 45.50
N THR A 55 -10.50 5.24 45.82
CA THR A 55 -10.72 4.01 45.07
C THR A 55 -12.17 3.95 44.61
N ILE A 56 -12.37 3.89 43.29
CA ILE A 56 -13.66 3.54 42.69
C ILE A 56 -13.71 2.02 42.52
N THR A 57 -14.67 1.37 43.17
CA THR A 57 -14.86 -0.08 43.09
C THR A 57 -16.14 -0.38 42.31
N ALA A 58 -16.08 -1.34 41.38
CA ALA A 58 -17.25 -1.82 40.66
C ALA A 58 -17.24 -3.36 40.58
N THR A 59 -18.31 -4.00 41.03
CA THR A 59 -18.49 -5.47 40.95
C THR A 59 -19.37 -5.91 39.78
N ASN A 60 -19.97 -4.96 39.05
CA ASN A 60 -20.80 -5.17 37.86
C ASN A 60 -20.49 -4.11 36.80
N ASP A 61 -21.01 -4.31 35.58
CA ASP A 61 -20.94 -3.31 34.52
C ASP A 61 -21.73 -2.05 34.90
N GLY A 62 -21.15 -0.88 34.66
CA GLY A 62 -21.82 0.35 35.05
C GLY A 62 -21.24 1.61 34.45
N GLN A 63 -21.86 2.73 34.81
CA GLN A 63 -21.54 4.03 34.24
C GLN A 63 -21.67 5.14 35.29
N ILE A 64 -20.68 6.02 35.28
CA ILE A 64 -20.63 7.24 36.07
C ILE A 64 -20.53 8.43 35.11
N ASN A 65 -21.49 9.34 35.20
CA ASN A 65 -21.42 10.63 34.52
C ASN A 65 -20.68 11.63 35.40
N TRP A 66 -19.78 12.43 34.83
CA TRP A 66 -18.96 13.39 35.55
C TRP A 66 -19.12 14.79 34.95
N GLN A 67 -19.10 15.84 35.78
CA GLN A 67 -18.97 17.20 35.26
C GLN A 67 -17.55 17.48 34.76
N ALA A 68 -16.55 17.00 35.49
CA ALA A 68 -15.15 17.06 35.10
C ALA A 68 -14.42 15.81 35.58
N PHE A 69 -13.47 15.34 34.78
CA PHE A 69 -12.63 14.20 35.12
C PHE A 69 -11.17 14.56 34.85
N ASN A 70 -10.42 14.89 35.91
CA ASN A 70 -8.99 15.20 35.85
C ASN A 70 -8.27 14.45 36.97
N ILE A 71 -6.94 14.33 36.84
CA ILE A 71 -6.07 13.80 37.90
C ILE A 71 -4.82 14.68 37.91
N ALA A 72 -4.61 15.48 38.96
CA ALA A 72 -3.48 16.41 38.97
C ALA A 72 -2.14 15.71 39.19
N ASN A 73 -1.05 16.42 38.92
CA ASN A 73 0.30 15.87 39.12
C ASN A 73 0.52 15.52 40.61
N GLY A 74 1.02 14.31 40.87
CA GLY A 74 1.20 13.77 42.21
C GLY A 74 -0.08 13.23 42.87
N GLU A 75 -1.24 13.34 42.23
CA GLU A 75 -2.47 12.69 42.68
C GLU A 75 -2.61 11.29 42.07
N THR A 76 -3.36 10.42 42.76
CA THR A 76 -3.64 9.05 42.33
C THR A 76 -5.13 8.76 42.45
N LEU A 77 -5.70 8.18 41.39
CA LEU A 77 -7.04 7.59 41.39
C LEU A 77 -6.93 6.08 41.19
N ASN A 78 -7.48 5.33 42.13
CA ASN A 78 -7.48 3.87 42.09
C ASN A 78 -8.81 3.34 41.54
N PHE A 79 -8.73 2.26 40.77
CA PHE A 79 -9.87 1.50 40.27
C PHE A 79 -9.76 0.07 40.79
N ASN A 80 -10.85 -0.51 41.29
CA ASN A 80 -10.93 -1.93 41.65
C ASN A 80 -12.15 -2.52 40.94
N ILE A 81 -11.94 -2.96 39.71
CA ILE A 81 -13.01 -3.43 38.82
C ILE A 81 -12.90 -4.95 38.74
N ALA A 82 -14.00 -5.64 39.05
CA ALA A 82 -14.05 -7.10 38.96
C ALA A 82 -13.75 -7.60 37.53
N ASP A 83 -13.26 -8.83 37.41
CA ASP A 83 -12.95 -9.44 36.11
C ASP A 83 -14.17 -9.43 35.17
N ASN A 84 -13.93 -9.19 33.89
CA ASN A 84 -14.95 -9.12 32.84
C ASN A 84 -16.04 -8.06 33.07
N LYS A 85 -15.81 -7.08 33.95
CA LYS A 85 -16.71 -5.93 34.16
C LYS A 85 -16.15 -4.67 33.56
N THR A 86 -17.03 -3.81 33.07
CA THR A 86 -16.69 -2.52 32.45
C THR A 86 -17.29 -1.36 33.21
N LEU A 87 -16.44 -0.42 33.64
CA LEU A 87 -16.87 0.84 34.22
C LEU A 87 -16.63 2.00 33.24
N VAL A 88 -17.73 2.59 32.77
CA VAL A 88 -17.71 3.76 31.88
C VAL A 88 -17.74 5.05 32.71
N ASN A 89 -16.74 5.90 32.52
CA ASN A 89 -16.65 7.24 33.10
C ASN A 89 -16.89 8.24 31.97
N GLN A 90 -18.04 8.91 31.98
CA GLN A 90 -18.45 9.80 30.89
C GLN A 90 -18.51 11.25 31.35
N VAL A 91 -17.73 12.12 30.71
CA VAL A 91 -17.74 13.56 30.99
C VAL A 91 -18.88 14.22 30.24
N MET A 92 -19.79 14.84 31.00
CA MET A 92 -20.96 15.57 30.52
C MET A 92 -20.74 17.08 30.47
N GLY A 93 -19.78 17.59 31.25
CA GLY A 93 -19.38 18.99 31.22
C GLY A 93 -18.63 19.39 29.95
N ASN A 94 -18.13 20.62 29.91
CA ASN A 94 -17.44 21.21 28.76
C ASN A 94 -15.90 21.20 28.90
N GLN A 95 -15.37 20.66 30.00
CA GLN A 95 -13.95 20.67 30.27
C GLN A 95 -13.24 19.50 29.58
N LEU A 96 -12.04 19.77 29.07
CA LEU A 96 -11.04 18.77 28.68
C LEU A 96 -10.68 17.91 29.90
N SER A 97 -10.49 16.61 29.71
CA SER A 97 -9.90 15.75 30.74
C SER A 97 -8.38 15.88 30.73
N THR A 98 -7.81 16.33 31.85
CA THR A 98 -6.37 16.51 32.03
C THR A 98 -5.85 15.49 33.04
N LEU A 99 -5.13 14.49 32.54
CA LEU A 99 -4.56 13.39 33.32
C LEU A 99 -3.05 13.62 33.47
N LEU A 100 -2.63 14.15 34.62
CA LEU A 100 -1.22 14.46 34.94
C LEU A 100 -0.65 13.52 36.01
N GLY A 101 -1.51 12.92 36.84
CA GLY A 101 -1.12 12.00 37.91
C GLY A 101 -1.24 10.53 37.54
N THR A 102 -1.56 9.71 38.52
CA THR A 102 -1.60 8.25 38.39
C THR A 102 -3.03 7.74 38.29
N MET A 103 -3.31 6.91 37.29
CA MET A 103 -4.49 6.05 37.26
C MET A 103 -4.04 4.61 37.51
N GLN A 104 -4.55 3.97 38.56
CA GLN A 104 -4.06 2.68 39.01
C GLN A 104 -5.18 1.68 39.18
N GLN A 105 -5.13 0.57 38.46
CA GLN A 105 -5.97 -0.59 38.76
C GLN A 105 -5.39 -1.35 39.96
N THR A 106 -6.21 -1.58 40.96
CA THR A 106 -5.90 -2.21 42.25
C THR A 106 -6.78 -3.45 42.44
N GLY A 107 -6.47 -4.25 43.46
CA GLY A 107 -7.18 -5.50 43.70
C GLY A 107 -6.76 -6.63 42.76
N THR A 108 -7.49 -7.75 42.83
CA THR A 108 -7.24 -8.92 41.99
C THR A 108 -7.96 -8.85 40.64
N GLY A 109 -9.06 -8.10 40.57
CA GLY A 109 -9.85 -7.92 39.36
C GLY A 109 -9.12 -7.10 38.30
N LYS A 110 -9.29 -7.49 37.04
CA LYS A 110 -8.68 -6.88 35.85
C LYS A 110 -9.73 -6.34 34.88
N GLY A 111 -10.87 -5.89 35.39
CA GLY A 111 -11.92 -5.30 34.56
C GLY A 111 -11.52 -4.01 33.83
N ASN A 112 -12.41 -3.55 32.95
CA ASN A 112 -12.17 -2.48 32.00
C ASN A 112 -12.52 -1.12 32.60
N VAL A 113 -11.64 -0.14 32.39
CA VAL A 113 -11.89 1.27 32.67
C VAL A 113 -12.04 2.00 31.35
N VAL A 114 -13.17 2.67 31.16
CA VAL A 114 -13.44 3.48 29.96
C VAL A 114 -13.61 4.94 30.39
N LEU A 115 -12.90 5.87 29.76
CA LEU A 115 -13.08 7.32 29.91
C LEU A 115 -13.56 7.91 28.58
N ILE A 116 -14.73 8.54 28.61
CA ILE A 116 -15.35 9.20 27.46
C ILE A 116 -15.37 10.71 27.72
N ASN A 117 -14.64 11.49 26.93
CA ASN A 117 -14.71 12.94 26.97
C ASN A 117 -14.57 13.56 25.57
N PRO A 118 -15.69 13.90 24.91
CA PRO A 118 -15.67 14.48 23.56
C PRO A 118 -14.96 15.83 23.48
N ASN A 119 -14.89 16.59 24.59
CA ASN A 119 -14.16 17.85 24.63
C ASN A 119 -12.64 17.66 24.45
N GLY A 120 -12.15 16.43 24.69
CA GLY A 120 -10.78 15.98 24.49
C GLY A 120 -10.16 15.40 25.75
N ILE A 121 -9.04 14.70 25.58
CA ILE A 121 -8.27 14.07 26.65
C ILE A 121 -6.79 14.43 26.46
N TYR A 122 -6.19 15.04 27.48
CA TYR A 122 -4.77 15.31 27.55
C TYR A 122 -4.11 14.43 28.61
N VAL A 123 -3.11 13.66 28.21
CA VAL A 123 -2.27 12.84 29.10
C VAL A 123 -0.90 13.52 29.22
N GLY A 124 -0.61 14.06 30.39
CA GLY A 124 0.56 14.88 30.65
C GLY A 124 1.86 14.07 30.80
N ALA A 125 2.99 14.78 30.74
CA ALA A 125 4.34 14.21 30.79
C ALA A 125 4.65 13.40 32.06
N THR A 126 3.95 13.66 33.16
CA THR A 126 4.12 12.98 34.45
C THR A 126 3.12 11.84 34.66
N ALA A 127 2.20 11.63 33.73
CA ALA A 127 1.11 10.69 33.91
C ALA A 127 1.59 9.24 33.88
N VAL A 128 1.05 8.43 34.78
CA VAL A 128 1.27 6.99 34.84
C VAL A 128 -0.10 6.31 34.85
N LEU A 129 -0.43 5.65 33.75
CA LEU A 129 -1.70 4.95 33.59
C LEU A 129 -1.43 3.45 33.63
N ASN A 130 -1.59 2.85 34.81
CA ASN A 130 -1.38 1.44 35.07
C ASN A 130 -2.74 0.76 35.30
N VAL A 131 -3.39 0.42 34.20
CA VAL A 131 -4.74 -0.16 34.17
C VAL A 131 -4.71 -1.31 33.19
N SER A 132 -5.24 -2.48 33.59
CA SER A 132 -5.20 -3.67 32.74
C SER A 132 -5.81 -3.37 31.37
N ASP A 133 -7.06 -2.90 31.37
CA ASP A 133 -7.83 -2.75 30.15
C ASP A 133 -8.40 -1.32 30.16
N LEU A 134 -7.83 -0.43 29.35
CA LEU A 134 -8.10 1.00 29.35
C LEU A 134 -8.57 1.48 27.98
N THR A 135 -9.71 2.17 27.95
CA THR A 135 -10.14 2.93 26.77
C THR A 135 -10.24 4.41 27.11
N LEU A 136 -9.45 5.23 26.42
CA LEU A 136 -9.59 6.69 26.41
C LEU A 136 -10.24 7.08 25.08
N SER A 137 -11.45 7.61 25.13
CA SER A 137 -12.16 8.04 23.92
C SER A 137 -12.61 9.49 24.00
N ALA A 138 -12.19 10.28 23.01
CA ALA A 138 -12.69 11.61 22.71
C ALA A 138 -13.82 11.58 21.65
N LEU A 139 -14.34 10.39 21.32
CA LEU A 139 -15.63 10.23 20.66
C LEU A 139 -16.75 10.03 21.69
N SER A 140 -17.96 10.45 21.35
CA SER A 140 -19.17 10.20 22.14
C SER A 140 -19.69 8.79 21.94
N ILE A 141 -20.27 8.22 23.00
CA ILE A 141 -21.10 7.03 22.89
C ILE A 141 -22.39 7.39 22.16
N ASP A 142 -22.62 6.75 21.01
CA ASP A 142 -23.92 6.73 20.34
C ASP A 142 -24.75 5.53 20.82
N LYS A 143 -24.09 4.36 20.93
CA LYS A 143 -24.69 3.12 21.44
C LYS A 143 -23.63 2.29 22.16
N ALA A 144 -23.98 1.72 23.30
CA ALA A 144 -23.10 0.81 24.04
C ALA A 144 -23.96 -0.24 24.76
N THR A 145 -24.12 -1.40 24.14
CA THR A 145 -24.82 -2.57 24.66
C THR A 145 -23.84 -3.75 24.73
N GLU A 146 -24.30 -4.90 25.23
CA GLU A 146 -23.51 -6.14 25.24
C GLU A 146 -23.15 -6.62 23.83
N THR A 147 -23.99 -6.31 22.83
CA THR A 147 -23.84 -6.81 21.46
C THR A 147 -23.33 -5.76 20.48
N GLU A 148 -23.37 -4.48 20.82
CA GLU A 148 -23.04 -3.38 19.89
C GLU A 148 -22.37 -2.22 20.61
N ARG A 149 -21.31 -1.68 20.01
CA ARG A 149 -20.63 -0.45 20.46
C ARG A 149 -20.47 0.48 19.27
N ILE A 150 -20.98 1.69 19.40
CA ILE A 150 -20.94 2.74 18.38
C ILE A 150 -20.44 4.00 19.05
N LEU A 151 -19.26 4.45 18.63
CA LEU A 151 -18.66 5.72 19.01
C LEU A 151 -18.73 6.68 17.82
N LYS A 152 -19.07 7.95 18.08
CA LYS A 152 -19.17 8.98 17.04
C LYS A 152 -18.58 10.32 17.46
N ALA A 153 -18.12 11.10 16.49
CA ALA A 153 -17.74 12.49 16.69
C ALA A 153 -18.92 13.30 17.27
N LYS A 154 -18.61 14.22 18.18
CA LYS A 154 -19.59 15.16 18.75
C LYS A 154 -19.36 16.54 18.16
N GLU A 155 -20.39 17.10 17.55
CA GLU A 155 -20.34 18.46 17.02
C GLU A 155 -19.94 19.49 18.10
N GLY A 156 -19.19 20.51 17.69
CA GLY A 156 -18.74 21.59 18.57
C GLY A 156 -17.65 21.20 19.57
N THR A 157 -17.03 20.01 19.43
CA THR A 157 -15.94 19.54 20.31
C THR A 157 -14.66 19.29 19.53
N THR A 158 -13.52 19.23 20.25
CA THR A 158 -12.22 19.03 19.60
C THR A 158 -11.99 17.56 19.19
N GLY A 159 -12.59 16.61 19.92
CA GLY A 159 -12.33 15.17 19.73
C GLY A 159 -10.85 14.79 19.82
N LEU A 160 -10.00 15.61 20.45
CA LEU A 160 -8.55 15.43 20.46
C LEU A 160 -8.12 14.53 21.63
N ILE A 161 -7.26 13.56 21.35
CA ILE A 161 -6.41 12.92 22.35
C ILE A 161 -4.97 13.38 22.11
N ASP A 162 -4.34 13.96 23.13
CA ASP A 162 -2.94 14.40 23.10
C ASP A 162 -2.16 13.80 24.27
N VAL A 163 -1.11 13.04 23.95
CA VAL A 163 -0.27 12.33 24.91
C VAL A 163 1.13 12.91 24.87
N ALA A 164 1.51 13.59 25.95
CA ALA A 164 2.75 14.33 26.05
C ALA A 164 3.97 13.44 26.32
N ASN A 165 5.13 13.91 25.86
CA ASN A 165 6.42 13.27 26.08
C ASN A 165 6.64 12.99 27.58
N GLY A 166 6.91 11.73 27.93
CA GLY A 166 7.17 11.29 29.30
C GLY A 166 6.02 10.47 29.92
N ALA A 167 4.82 10.52 29.34
CA ALA A 167 3.68 9.71 29.78
C ALA A 167 3.99 8.20 29.66
N ARG A 168 3.46 7.41 30.60
CA ARG A 168 3.67 5.96 30.65
C ARG A 168 2.36 5.20 30.79
N PHE A 169 2.22 4.15 30.01
CA PHE A 169 1.09 3.23 30.03
C PHE A 169 1.58 1.83 30.38
N THR A 170 0.87 1.16 31.26
CA THR A 170 1.01 -0.28 31.51
C THR A 170 -0.37 -0.90 31.47
N ALA A 171 -0.59 -1.79 30.50
CA ALA A 171 -1.90 -2.37 30.19
C ALA A 171 -1.75 -3.72 29.50
N ASN A 172 -2.79 -4.55 29.53
CA ASN A 172 -2.98 -5.64 28.58
C ASN A 172 -3.66 -5.09 27.32
N GLU A 173 -4.79 -4.37 27.46
CA GLU A 173 -5.47 -3.71 26.34
C GLU A 173 -5.54 -2.20 26.54
N LEU A 174 -5.12 -1.43 25.54
CA LEU A 174 -5.19 0.03 25.53
C LEU A 174 -5.79 0.54 24.22
N SER A 175 -6.84 1.35 24.30
CA SER A 175 -7.44 2.04 23.17
C SER A 175 -7.43 3.55 23.36
N LEU A 176 -6.89 4.29 22.39
CA LEU A 176 -6.93 5.75 22.28
C LEU A 176 -7.77 6.10 21.04
N ILE A 177 -8.98 6.62 21.22
CA ILE A 177 -9.94 6.82 20.13
C ILE A 177 -10.41 8.28 20.10
N GLY A 178 -10.12 9.03 19.04
CA GLY A 178 -10.56 10.43 18.91
C GLY A 178 -10.94 10.79 17.48
N GLN A 179 -11.29 12.05 17.23
CA GLN A 179 -11.25 12.62 15.88
C GLN A 179 -9.79 12.87 15.49
N LYS A 180 -8.92 13.16 16.46
CA LYS A 180 -7.47 13.29 16.24
C LYS A 180 -6.71 12.69 17.40
N VAL A 181 -5.64 11.96 17.11
CA VAL A 181 -4.78 11.38 18.16
C VAL A 181 -3.32 11.74 17.93
N THR A 182 -2.69 12.31 18.95
CA THR A 182 -1.27 12.66 18.94
C THR A 182 -0.57 11.99 20.11
N VAL A 183 0.47 11.21 19.80
CA VAL A 183 1.37 10.58 20.75
C VAL A 183 2.77 11.11 20.51
N ALA A 184 3.28 11.87 21.47
CA ALA A 184 4.60 12.47 21.40
C ALA A 184 5.72 11.42 21.45
N ASP A 185 6.91 11.84 20.99
CA ASP A 185 8.14 11.10 21.24
C ASP A 185 8.39 11.00 22.76
N GLY A 186 9.00 9.90 23.21
CA GLY A 186 9.26 9.62 24.63
C GLY A 186 8.06 9.09 25.43
N VAL A 187 6.90 8.87 24.81
CA VAL A 187 5.79 8.13 25.43
C VAL A 187 6.12 6.63 25.41
N VAL A 188 5.84 5.93 26.51
CA VAL A 188 6.12 4.50 26.65
C VAL A 188 4.82 3.72 26.87
N PHE A 189 4.64 2.66 26.08
CA PHE A 189 3.58 1.67 26.21
C PHE A 189 4.20 0.32 26.56
N ASP A 190 4.01 -0.11 27.80
CA ASP A 190 4.45 -1.41 28.30
C ASP A 190 3.26 -2.35 28.34
N LEU A 191 3.16 -3.26 27.36
CA LEU A 191 1.95 -4.01 27.12
C LEU A 191 2.10 -5.50 27.42
N GLY A 192 1.07 -6.06 28.04
CA GLY A 192 1.00 -7.47 28.40
C GLY A 192 1.90 -7.85 29.57
N THR A 193 1.94 -9.15 29.85
CA THR A 193 2.72 -9.72 30.96
C THR A 193 3.70 -10.75 30.44
N ALA A 194 4.96 -10.69 30.91
CA ALA A 194 6.00 -11.63 30.50
C ALA A 194 5.62 -13.08 30.84
N GLY A 195 5.68 -13.96 29.83
CA GLY A 195 5.32 -15.37 29.95
C GLY A 195 3.82 -15.66 29.91
N ASP A 196 2.96 -14.64 29.77
CA ASP A 196 1.54 -14.84 29.51
C ASP A 196 1.32 -15.25 28.04
N THR A 197 0.50 -16.27 27.83
CA THR A 197 0.12 -16.80 26.51
C THR A 197 -1.39 -16.97 26.39
N ARG A 198 -2.17 -16.41 27.31
CA ARG A 198 -3.61 -16.64 27.45
C ARG A 198 -4.44 -15.39 27.16
N THR A 199 -3.93 -14.23 27.53
CA THR A 199 -4.64 -12.95 27.40
C THR A 199 -4.37 -12.31 26.05
N LYS A 200 -5.35 -11.57 25.52
CA LYS A 200 -5.11 -10.72 24.37
C LYS A 200 -4.36 -9.47 24.85
N THR A 201 -3.37 -9.04 24.08
CA THR A 201 -2.62 -7.81 24.32
C THR A 201 -2.78 -6.90 23.11
N LEU A 202 -3.25 -5.67 23.33
CA LEU A 202 -3.64 -4.77 22.25
C LEU A 202 -3.27 -3.32 22.55
N LEU A 203 -2.69 -2.65 21.55
CA LEU A 203 -2.72 -1.19 21.43
C LEU A 203 -3.55 -0.78 20.22
N GLN A 204 -4.58 0.01 20.42
CA GLN A 204 -5.32 0.68 19.36
C GLN A 204 -5.18 2.19 19.48
N VAL A 205 -4.77 2.85 18.40
CA VAL A 205 -4.68 4.30 18.29
C VAL A 205 -5.46 4.73 17.06
N LEU A 206 -6.66 5.28 17.26
CA LEU A 206 -7.66 5.46 16.22
C LEU A 206 -8.13 6.91 16.13
N ALA A 207 -8.00 7.51 14.95
CA ALA A 207 -8.65 8.77 14.61
C ALA A 207 -9.83 8.50 13.67
N ALA A 208 -11.07 8.73 14.09
CA ALA A 208 -12.27 8.40 13.31
C ALA A 208 -13.45 9.34 13.63
N ASP A 209 -14.41 9.42 12.71
CA ASP A 209 -15.69 10.09 12.95
C ASP A 209 -16.71 9.12 13.50
N ARG A 210 -16.59 7.85 13.11
CA ARG A 210 -17.47 6.78 13.54
C ARG A 210 -16.68 5.49 13.65
N ALA A 211 -16.87 4.80 14.77
CA ALA A 211 -16.26 3.51 15.03
C ALA A 211 -17.31 2.57 15.62
N GLU A 212 -17.53 1.44 14.95
CA GLU A 212 -18.59 0.50 15.26
C GLU A 212 -18.05 -0.91 15.40
N TRP A 213 -18.57 -1.60 16.40
CA TRP A 213 -18.33 -3.00 16.62
C TRP A 213 -19.60 -3.72 17.00
N THR A 214 -19.71 -4.97 16.56
CA THR A 214 -20.72 -5.90 17.06
C THR A 214 -20.06 -7.11 17.71
N PHE A 215 -20.73 -7.71 18.68
CA PHE A 215 -20.19 -8.76 19.53
C PHE A 215 -21.18 -9.90 19.77
N ALA A 216 -20.65 -11.10 19.97
CA ALA A 216 -21.32 -12.24 20.57
C ALA A 216 -20.51 -12.69 21.79
N GLY A 217 -20.93 -12.24 22.98
CA GLY A 217 -20.08 -12.33 24.17
C GLY A 217 -18.78 -11.55 23.97
N ASP A 218 -17.63 -12.18 24.21
CA ASP A 218 -16.31 -11.55 24.04
C ASP A 218 -15.78 -11.63 22.59
N LYS A 219 -16.46 -12.34 21.68
CA LYS A 219 -16.08 -12.44 20.26
C LYS A 219 -16.60 -11.23 19.50
N MET A 220 -15.70 -10.43 18.92
CA MET A 220 -16.07 -9.41 17.93
C MET A 220 -16.55 -10.09 16.64
N LEU A 221 -17.71 -9.67 16.13
CA LEU A 221 -18.30 -10.18 14.91
C LEU A 221 -18.09 -9.25 13.73
N THR A 222 -18.24 -7.94 13.94
CA THR A 222 -17.94 -6.96 12.89
C THR A 222 -17.22 -5.76 13.48
N LYS A 223 -16.40 -5.12 12.65
CA LYS A 223 -15.76 -3.82 12.89
C LYS A 223 -16.05 -2.95 11.67
N ASN A 224 -16.51 -1.72 11.86
CA ASN A 224 -16.67 -0.74 10.79
C ASN A 224 -16.19 0.61 11.28
N ILE A 225 -15.16 1.14 10.64
CA ILE A 225 -14.56 2.43 10.98
C ILE A 225 -14.65 3.36 9.77
N THR A 226 -15.10 4.58 10.02
CA THR A 226 -15.15 5.66 9.03
C THR A 226 -14.19 6.78 9.41
N HIS A 227 -13.29 7.08 8.48
CA HIS A 227 -12.28 8.10 8.60
C HIS A 227 -12.56 9.20 7.57
N ASN A 228 -12.77 10.43 8.03
CA ASN A 228 -12.92 11.59 7.16
C ASN A 228 -11.67 12.47 7.21
N ALA A 229 -11.53 13.37 6.23
CA ALA A 229 -10.43 14.32 6.20
C ALA A 229 -10.34 15.12 7.52
N GLY A 230 -9.15 15.17 8.12
CA GLY A 230 -8.93 15.74 9.45
C GLY A 230 -8.77 14.68 10.55
N ASN A 231 -9.14 13.43 10.27
CA ASN A 231 -8.97 12.32 11.20
C ASN A 231 -7.53 11.82 11.21
N ASP A 232 -6.64 12.59 11.81
CA ASP A 232 -5.21 12.35 11.75
C ASP A 232 -4.70 11.60 12.98
N VAL A 233 -3.79 10.65 12.76
CA VAL A 233 -2.95 10.07 13.80
C VAL A 233 -1.50 10.52 13.63
N VAL A 234 -0.90 10.98 14.73
CA VAL A 234 0.56 11.15 14.86
C VAL A 234 1.02 10.24 15.99
N PHE A 235 1.88 9.27 15.70
CA PHE A 235 2.37 8.30 16.67
C PHE A 235 3.90 8.22 16.71
N ASN A 236 4.50 8.70 17.80
CA ASN A 236 5.96 8.70 17.97
C ASN A 236 6.40 7.94 19.24
N GLY A 237 5.52 7.10 19.80
CA GLY A 237 5.77 6.38 21.04
C GLY A 237 6.68 5.16 20.88
N THR A 238 7.10 4.61 22.02
CA THR A 238 7.78 3.31 22.12
C THR A 238 6.81 2.29 22.69
N VAL A 239 6.59 1.21 21.96
CA VAL A 239 5.78 0.05 22.37
C VAL A 239 6.71 -1.11 22.69
N THR A 240 6.58 -1.64 23.91
CA THR A 240 7.23 -2.88 24.33
C THR A 240 6.15 -3.92 24.61
N MET A 241 6.15 -4.98 23.81
CA MET A 241 5.27 -6.13 23.98
C MET A 241 5.94 -7.17 24.88
N LYS A 242 5.33 -7.51 26.02
CA LYS A 242 5.90 -8.42 27.02
C LYS A 242 5.37 -9.85 26.90
N GLY A 243 4.13 -10.02 26.46
CA GLY A 243 3.49 -11.31 26.27
C GLY A 243 1.97 -11.20 26.10
N GLY A 244 1.36 -12.30 25.67
CA GLY A 244 -0.05 -12.45 25.35
C GLY A 244 -0.27 -13.60 24.36
N ARG A 245 -1.50 -14.07 24.25
CA ARG A 245 -1.95 -15.01 23.21
C ARG A 245 -1.93 -14.35 21.84
N ASP A 246 -2.51 -13.16 21.71
CA ASP A 246 -2.59 -12.37 20.48
C ASP A 246 -2.02 -10.98 20.81
N ASN A 247 -1.12 -10.43 19.98
CA ASN A 247 -0.29 -9.28 20.36
C ASN A 247 -0.27 -8.23 19.26
N ASN A 248 -1.20 -7.28 19.33
CA ASN A 248 -1.52 -6.44 18.18
C ASN A 248 -1.30 -4.96 18.48
N VAL A 249 -0.80 -4.23 17.48
CA VAL A 249 -0.75 -2.77 17.45
C VAL A 249 -1.45 -2.27 16.19
N ASP A 250 -2.52 -1.50 16.37
CA ASP A 250 -3.36 -0.96 15.29
C ASP A 250 -3.39 0.58 15.38
N ILE A 251 -2.77 1.25 14.42
CA ILE A 251 -2.66 2.72 14.37
C ILE A 251 -3.31 3.21 13.08
N GLY A 252 -4.47 3.87 13.20
CA GLY A 252 -5.37 4.11 12.06
C GLY A 252 -6.02 5.48 12.01
N GLY A 253 -6.05 6.09 10.83
CA GLY A 253 -6.73 7.38 10.59
C GLY A 253 -7.06 7.62 9.11
N ALA A 254 -7.55 8.81 8.80
CA ALA A 254 -7.55 9.32 7.42
C ALA A 254 -6.13 9.67 6.97
N THR A 255 -5.27 10.12 7.89
CA THR A 255 -3.81 10.16 7.70
C THR A 255 -3.11 9.57 8.93
N ALA A 256 -1.94 8.97 8.72
CA ALA A 256 -1.12 8.45 9.80
C ALA A 256 0.35 8.86 9.60
N THR A 257 0.98 9.40 10.65
CA THR A 257 2.41 9.69 10.65
C THR A 257 3.06 9.05 11.86
N ALA A 258 4.15 8.32 11.64
CA ALA A 258 5.01 7.84 12.71
C ALA A 258 6.45 8.33 12.49
N THR A 259 7.05 8.93 13.51
CA THR A 259 8.42 9.44 13.46
C THR A 259 9.18 9.06 14.71
N GLY A 260 10.26 8.28 14.57
CA GLY A 260 11.03 7.81 15.73
C GLY A 260 10.32 6.74 16.56
N ALA A 261 9.17 6.24 16.11
CA ALA A 261 8.41 5.23 16.85
C ALA A 261 9.17 3.89 16.87
N LYS A 262 8.98 3.16 17.97
CA LYS A 262 9.61 1.87 18.21
C LYS A 262 8.57 0.81 18.55
N PHE A 263 8.67 -0.35 17.93
CA PHE A 263 7.81 -1.50 18.18
C PHE A 263 8.71 -2.69 18.46
N HIS A 264 8.73 -3.14 19.71
CA HIS A 264 9.65 -4.18 20.16
C HIS A 264 8.89 -5.28 20.87
N ASP A 265 9.22 -6.54 20.57
CA ASP A 265 8.77 -7.70 21.32
C ASP A 265 9.89 -8.28 22.18
N LEU A 266 9.62 -8.50 23.46
CA LEU A 266 10.60 -9.16 24.34
C LEU A 266 10.76 -10.65 24.03
N ARG A 267 9.84 -11.25 23.25
CA ARG A 267 9.86 -12.66 22.88
C ARG A 267 10.67 -12.87 21.61
N SER A 268 11.41 -13.99 21.59
CA SER A 268 12.20 -14.41 20.43
C SER A 268 11.47 -15.35 19.48
N SER A 269 10.33 -15.91 19.89
CA SER A 269 9.48 -16.83 19.12
C SER A 269 8.03 -16.74 19.59
N ASP A 270 7.11 -17.28 18.78
CA ASP A 270 5.70 -17.55 19.07
C ASP A 270 4.82 -16.33 19.39
N ASN A 271 3.80 -16.12 18.55
CA ASN A 271 2.78 -15.07 18.66
C ASN A 271 3.35 -13.67 18.89
N ARG A 272 4.42 -13.32 18.17
CA ARG A 272 5.14 -12.05 18.37
C ARG A 272 4.27 -10.88 17.90
N ILE A 273 4.68 -9.67 18.22
CA ILE A 273 3.91 -8.45 17.92
C ILE A 273 3.61 -8.33 16.42
N GLU A 274 2.36 -8.02 16.12
CA GLU A 274 1.87 -7.65 14.81
C GLU A 274 1.55 -6.15 14.81
N THR A 275 2.25 -5.38 13.95
CA THR A 275 2.10 -3.92 13.92
C THR A 275 1.52 -3.46 12.59
N THR A 276 0.41 -2.73 12.65
CA THR A 276 -0.23 -2.11 11.48
C THR A 276 -0.34 -0.60 11.68
N ILE A 277 0.16 0.17 10.69
CA ILE A 277 -0.07 1.61 10.59
C ILE A 277 -0.77 1.89 9.28
N TYR A 278 -1.99 2.42 9.33
CA TYR A 278 -2.80 2.62 8.14
C TYR A 278 -3.44 4.00 8.04
N ALA A 279 -3.70 4.40 6.80
CA ALA A 279 -4.50 5.55 6.43
C ALA A 279 -5.57 5.11 5.43
N ALA A 280 -6.84 5.17 5.81
CA ALA A 280 -7.97 4.73 4.98
C ALA A 280 -9.13 5.72 5.12
N SER A 281 -10.10 5.68 4.21
CA SER A 281 -11.42 6.33 4.37
C SER A 281 -12.40 5.40 5.09
N LYS A 282 -12.28 4.11 4.84
CA LYS A 282 -13.11 3.07 5.47
C LYS A 282 -12.26 1.86 5.77
N MET A 283 -12.53 1.23 6.91
CA MET A 283 -12.04 -0.10 7.22
C MET A 283 -13.16 -0.93 7.84
N SER A 284 -13.25 -2.20 7.44
CA SER A 284 -14.24 -3.12 7.96
C SER A 284 -13.71 -4.54 8.10
N ALA A 285 -14.19 -5.24 9.11
CA ALA A 285 -14.01 -6.67 9.31
C ALA A 285 -15.38 -7.32 9.51
N ASP A 286 -15.60 -8.48 8.88
CA ASP A 286 -16.76 -9.33 9.07
C ASP A 286 -16.30 -10.75 9.41
N GLU A 287 -16.41 -11.07 10.69
CA GLU A 287 -16.03 -12.34 11.30
C GLU A 287 -17.24 -13.14 11.77
N ARG A 288 -18.43 -12.85 11.22
CA ARG A 288 -19.67 -13.57 11.57
C ARG A 288 -19.62 -15.04 11.17
N SER A 289 -18.86 -15.40 10.13
CA SER A 289 -18.72 -16.81 9.76
C SER A 289 -17.94 -17.58 10.83
N GLU A 290 -18.48 -18.74 11.19
CA GLU A 290 -17.79 -19.72 12.04
C GLU A 290 -16.62 -20.36 11.30
N ASN A 291 -16.76 -20.54 9.97
CA ASN A 291 -15.64 -20.92 9.13
C ASN A 291 -14.74 -19.69 8.93
N ARG A 292 -13.52 -19.78 9.44
CA ARG A 292 -12.54 -18.70 9.39
C ARG A 292 -12.17 -18.30 7.97
N ASN A 293 -12.31 -19.23 7.02
CA ASN A 293 -12.00 -18.97 5.62
C ASN A 293 -13.00 -18.01 4.96
N ASP A 294 -14.25 -17.99 5.45
CA ASP A 294 -15.29 -17.12 4.87
C ASP A 294 -15.29 -15.71 5.47
N ARG A 295 -14.37 -15.41 6.41
CA ARG A 295 -14.24 -14.08 7.02
C ARG A 295 -13.71 -13.08 6.01
N LEU A 296 -14.13 -11.83 6.15
CA LEU A 296 -13.83 -10.77 5.20
C LEU A 296 -13.22 -9.56 5.90
N TYR A 297 -12.05 -9.12 5.44
CA TYR A 297 -11.50 -7.82 5.83
C TYR A 297 -11.37 -6.94 4.61
N TYR A 298 -11.70 -5.66 4.79
CA TYR A 298 -11.76 -4.70 3.70
C TYR A 298 -11.27 -3.33 4.16
N ALA A 299 -10.50 -2.66 3.32
CA ALA A 299 -10.15 -1.26 3.52
C ALA A 299 -10.20 -0.51 2.19
N GLU A 300 -10.52 0.78 2.25
CA GLU A 300 -10.60 1.69 1.10
C GLU A 300 -9.79 2.95 1.37
N ALA A 301 -9.02 3.39 0.37
CA ALA A 301 -8.18 4.58 0.45
C ALA A 301 -8.15 5.37 -0.87
N THR A 302 -8.00 6.67 -0.73
CA THR A 302 -7.73 7.62 -1.81
C THR A 302 -6.27 8.09 -1.73
N ALA A 303 -5.75 8.76 -2.75
CA ALA A 303 -4.41 9.38 -2.68
C ALA A 303 -4.23 10.39 -1.52
N ALA A 304 -5.33 10.90 -0.95
CA ALA A 304 -5.29 11.78 0.23
C ALA A 304 -5.04 11.02 1.53
N ASN A 305 -5.29 9.70 1.56
CA ASN A 305 -5.05 8.87 2.72
C ASN A 305 -3.57 8.46 2.77
N LYS A 306 -2.80 9.17 3.60
CA LYS A 306 -1.33 9.11 3.57
C LYS A 306 -0.77 8.48 4.83
N VAL A 307 0.18 7.55 4.64
CA VAL A 307 1.03 7.02 5.69
C VAL A 307 2.46 7.54 5.50
N VAL A 308 3.03 8.14 6.55
CA VAL A 308 4.43 8.55 6.57
C VAL A 308 5.13 7.94 7.78
N ALA A 309 6.02 6.99 7.52
CA ALA A 309 6.87 6.32 8.50
C ALA A 309 8.32 6.79 8.33
N ASP A 310 8.87 7.46 9.34
CA ASP A 310 10.22 8.03 9.33
C ASP A 310 11.00 7.57 10.58
N ASN A 311 12.18 6.99 10.40
CA ASN A 311 13.03 6.57 11.51
C ASN A 311 12.32 5.58 12.45
N ILE A 312 11.69 4.55 11.87
CA ILE A 312 11.00 3.50 12.62
C ILE A 312 11.98 2.38 12.97
N GLU A 313 11.91 1.88 14.19
CA GLU A 313 12.53 0.62 14.60
C GLU A 313 11.42 -0.39 14.92
N ALA A 314 11.39 -1.52 14.22
CA ALA A 314 10.38 -2.56 14.45
C ALA A 314 10.98 -3.97 14.40
N ASP A 315 10.58 -4.80 15.36
CA ASP A 315 10.74 -6.25 15.33
C ASP A 315 9.45 -6.94 15.79
N GLY A 316 9.23 -8.17 15.34
CA GLY A 316 7.99 -8.88 15.61
C GLY A 316 7.68 -9.96 14.58
N GLU A 317 6.43 -10.37 14.58
CA GLU A 317 5.88 -11.29 13.59
C GLU A 317 5.57 -10.58 12.28
N SER A 318 4.86 -9.45 12.35
CA SER A 318 4.48 -8.67 11.17
C SER A 318 4.64 -7.16 11.34
N PHE A 319 4.95 -6.49 10.23
CA PHE A 319 4.90 -5.04 10.13
C PHE A 319 4.24 -4.61 8.82
N SER A 320 3.16 -3.84 8.94
CA SER A 320 2.29 -3.46 7.83
C SER A 320 2.09 -1.95 7.77
N LEU A 321 2.28 -1.38 6.58
CA LEU A 321 1.92 0.00 6.26
C LEU A 321 0.87 0.00 5.15
N GLY A 322 -0.26 0.69 5.32
CA GLY A 322 -1.33 0.70 4.30
C GLY A 322 -1.98 2.05 4.08
N GLY A 323 -2.17 2.48 2.84
CA GLY A 323 -2.98 3.64 2.50
C GLY A 323 -2.96 3.94 1.01
N GLY A 324 -3.46 5.10 0.59
CA GLY A 324 -3.41 5.48 -0.82
C GLY A 324 -2.06 6.04 -1.25
N ALA A 325 -1.28 6.59 -0.31
CA ALA A 325 0.12 6.91 -0.54
C ALA A 325 0.96 6.64 0.71
N VAL A 326 1.99 5.82 0.58
CA VAL A 326 2.84 5.34 1.67
C VAL A 326 4.28 5.78 1.45
N THR A 327 4.89 6.38 2.47
CA THR A 327 6.31 6.72 2.49
C THR A 327 6.97 6.07 3.71
N LEU A 328 8.00 5.27 3.47
CA LEU A 328 8.86 4.68 4.49
C LEU A 328 10.30 5.15 4.30
N LYS A 329 10.90 5.74 5.33
CA LYS A 329 12.29 6.20 5.23
C LYS A 329 13.07 6.15 6.53
N ASN A 330 14.39 6.02 6.42
CA ASN A 330 15.32 6.02 7.55
C ASN A 330 15.06 4.90 8.57
N SER A 331 14.41 3.80 8.18
CA SER A 331 13.86 2.82 9.12
C SER A 331 14.65 1.52 9.16
N LYS A 332 14.57 0.81 10.28
CA LYS A 332 15.11 -0.53 10.49
C LYS A 332 13.99 -1.46 10.95
N ILE A 333 13.62 -2.41 10.10
CA ILE A 333 12.51 -3.33 10.33
C ILE A 333 13.02 -4.76 10.21
N SER A 334 12.72 -5.61 11.19
CA SER A 334 13.12 -7.02 11.22
C SER A 334 11.96 -7.89 11.70
N VAL A 335 11.16 -8.38 10.77
CA VAL A 335 9.93 -9.16 11.01
C VAL A 335 9.95 -10.47 10.23
N ASP A 336 8.94 -11.32 10.41
CA ASP A 336 8.75 -12.49 9.55
C ASP A 336 7.95 -12.09 8.30
N ASN A 337 6.88 -11.29 8.47
CA ASN A 337 5.97 -10.83 7.41
C ASN A 337 6.00 -9.30 7.25
N LEU A 338 6.29 -8.82 6.04
CA LEU A 338 6.29 -7.39 5.72
C LEU A 338 5.19 -7.06 4.69
N ALA A 339 4.35 -6.07 4.99
CA ALA A 339 3.38 -5.54 4.03
C ALA A 339 3.52 -4.02 3.86
N ILE A 340 3.56 -3.54 2.62
CA ILE A 340 3.56 -2.09 2.32
C ILE A 340 2.64 -1.81 1.13
N ASP A 341 1.47 -1.23 1.40
CA ASP A 341 0.40 -1.11 0.43
C ASP A 341 0.05 0.36 0.15
N GLY A 342 0.35 0.81 -1.07
CA GLY A 342 -0.12 2.06 -1.67
C GLY A 342 -1.29 1.77 -2.62
N ILE A 343 -2.50 1.59 -2.09
CA ILE A 343 -3.64 0.97 -2.80
C ILE A 343 -4.92 1.81 -2.69
N SER A 344 -5.87 1.56 -3.60
CA SER A 344 -7.25 2.08 -3.53
C SER A 344 -8.12 1.23 -2.62
N SER A 345 -7.96 -0.09 -2.63
CA SER A 345 -8.64 -0.98 -1.70
C SER A 345 -7.93 -2.30 -1.57
N VAL A 346 -8.12 -2.97 -0.43
CA VAL A 346 -7.75 -4.38 -0.22
C VAL A 346 -8.97 -5.14 0.26
N THR A 347 -9.09 -6.37 -0.21
CA THR A 347 -10.00 -7.38 0.33
C THR A 347 -9.18 -8.60 0.70
N THR A 348 -9.30 -9.07 1.93
CA THR A 348 -8.72 -10.36 2.36
C THR A 348 -9.79 -11.34 2.80
N ARG A 349 -9.55 -12.61 2.48
CA ARG A 349 -10.39 -13.79 2.74
C ARG A 349 -9.50 -14.98 3.09
N ASP A 350 -10.10 -16.11 3.43
CA ASP A 350 -9.39 -17.39 3.58
C ASP A 350 -8.26 -17.33 4.62
N GLU A 351 -8.52 -16.75 5.79
CA GLU A 351 -7.49 -16.50 6.82
C GLU A 351 -6.29 -15.66 6.33
N GLY A 352 -6.49 -14.81 5.31
CA GLY A 352 -5.43 -14.00 4.71
C GLY A 352 -4.77 -14.66 3.49
N MET A 353 -5.10 -15.92 3.19
CA MET A 353 -4.59 -16.65 2.01
C MET A 353 -5.20 -16.16 0.70
N GLY A 354 -6.37 -15.51 0.76
CA GLY A 354 -6.99 -14.83 -0.36
C GLY A 354 -6.81 -13.33 -0.23
N ILE A 355 -6.06 -12.70 -1.13
CA ILE A 355 -5.88 -11.26 -1.18
C ILE A 355 -6.26 -10.72 -2.56
N GLU A 356 -6.99 -9.61 -2.57
CA GLU A 356 -7.24 -8.80 -3.76
C GLU A 356 -6.95 -7.34 -3.45
N THR A 357 -6.05 -6.73 -4.20
CA THR A 357 -5.73 -5.30 -4.13
C THR A 357 -6.13 -4.61 -5.43
N LEU A 358 -6.64 -3.39 -5.29
CA LEU A 358 -6.89 -2.48 -6.41
C LEU A 358 -6.03 -1.22 -6.21
N ALA A 359 -5.40 -0.69 -7.26
CA ALA A 359 -4.61 0.52 -7.14
C ALA A 359 -4.59 1.36 -8.42
N GLU A 360 -5.07 2.61 -8.34
CA GLU A 360 -4.88 3.57 -9.43
C GLU A 360 -3.40 3.98 -9.56
N PRO A 361 -2.91 4.40 -10.73
CA PRO A 361 -1.50 4.78 -10.93
C PRO A 361 -0.95 5.86 -9.98
N ASP A 362 -1.81 6.69 -9.41
CA ASP A 362 -1.47 7.73 -8.42
C ASP A 362 -1.41 7.20 -6.97
N ARG A 363 -1.67 5.91 -6.75
CA ARG A 363 -1.45 5.24 -5.47
C ARG A 363 0.01 4.83 -5.36
N THR A 364 0.71 5.33 -4.34
CA THR A 364 2.18 5.30 -4.35
C THR A 364 2.78 4.60 -3.13
N VAL A 365 3.89 3.90 -3.35
CA VAL A 365 4.81 3.44 -2.31
C VAL A 365 6.19 4.03 -2.57
N THR A 366 6.78 4.67 -1.56
CA THR A 366 8.15 5.20 -1.64
C THR A 366 8.98 4.72 -0.45
N ILE A 367 10.11 4.06 -0.72
CA ILE A 367 11.01 3.51 0.29
C ILE A 367 12.43 4.05 0.09
N SER A 368 13.01 4.67 1.12
CA SER A 368 14.37 5.24 1.02
C SER A 368 15.18 5.14 2.31
N ASN A 369 16.49 4.91 2.20
CA ASN A 369 17.39 4.84 3.35
C ASN A 369 16.91 3.90 4.46
N SER A 370 16.36 2.74 4.10
CA SER A 370 15.79 1.78 5.05
C SER A 370 16.44 0.40 4.95
N GLN A 371 16.51 -0.30 6.07
CA GLN A 371 16.93 -1.70 6.17
C GLN A 371 15.71 -2.53 6.54
N LEU A 372 15.25 -3.35 5.60
CA LEU A 372 14.08 -4.21 5.76
C LEU A 372 14.57 -5.65 5.81
N LYS A 373 14.17 -6.40 6.83
CA LYS A 373 14.47 -7.81 6.97
C LYS A 373 13.19 -8.59 7.20
N ALA A 374 12.91 -9.54 6.31
CA ALA A 374 11.66 -10.30 6.28
C ALA A 374 11.90 -11.74 5.77
N ASN A 375 11.05 -12.67 6.16
CA ASN A 375 10.98 -13.99 5.51
C ASN A 375 10.05 -13.89 4.29
N GLN A 376 8.89 -13.26 4.50
CA GLN A 376 7.81 -13.07 3.54
C GLN A 376 7.51 -11.58 3.39
N GLY A 377 7.31 -11.10 2.17
CA GLY A 377 7.07 -9.69 1.91
C GLY A 377 6.17 -9.41 0.71
N MET A 378 5.15 -8.57 0.90
CA MET A 378 4.34 -8.05 -0.19
C MET A 378 4.36 -6.52 -0.20
N ILE A 379 4.64 -5.94 -1.37
CA ILE A 379 4.62 -4.50 -1.58
C ILE A 379 3.73 -4.20 -2.77
N HIS A 380 2.56 -3.63 -2.53
CA HIS A 380 1.59 -3.31 -3.57
C HIS A 380 1.50 -1.81 -3.82
N GLY A 381 1.29 -1.42 -5.08
CA GLY A 381 0.66 -0.14 -5.33
C GLY A 381 0.36 0.18 -6.77
N GLY A 382 -0.02 1.43 -7.03
CA GLY A 382 -0.12 1.94 -8.39
C GLY A 382 1.25 2.21 -8.98
N LYS A 383 2.12 2.83 -8.17
CA LYS A 383 3.52 3.10 -8.48
C LYS A 383 4.40 2.82 -7.26
N ILE A 384 5.51 2.10 -7.46
CA ILE A 384 6.46 1.75 -6.40
C ILE A 384 7.82 2.38 -6.73
N SER A 385 8.45 3.02 -5.75
CA SER A 385 9.80 3.58 -5.88
C SER A 385 10.67 3.20 -4.67
N VAL A 386 11.77 2.48 -4.93
CA VAL A 386 12.73 2.03 -3.92
C VAL A 386 14.11 2.60 -4.24
N ALA A 387 14.64 3.43 -3.34
CA ALA A 387 15.93 4.08 -3.52
C ALA A 387 17.12 3.13 -3.36
N ASP A 388 18.26 3.55 -3.92
CA ASP A 388 19.57 2.89 -3.83
C ASP A 388 20.09 2.69 -2.41
N SER A 389 19.72 3.59 -1.51
CA SER A 389 20.02 3.55 -0.08
C SER A 389 19.20 2.51 0.69
N THR A 390 18.27 1.80 0.06
CA THR A 390 17.42 0.79 0.70
C THR A 390 18.00 -0.61 0.53
N THR A 391 17.97 -1.41 1.60
CA THR A 391 18.30 -2.85 1.57
C THR A 391 17.09 -3.68 2.02
N ILE A 392 16.81 -4.76 1.29
CA ILE A 392 15.86 -5.81 1.64
C ILE A 392 16.66 -7.09 1.86
N GLU A 393 16.66 -7.60 3.09
CA GLU A 393 17.32 -8.84 3.47
C GLU A 393 16.26 -9.92 3.69
N MET A 394 16.28 -10.94 2.85
CA MET A 394 15.40 -12.09 2.96
C MET A 394 16.02 -13.16 3.84
N LYS A 395 15.18 -13.84 4.62
CA LYS A 395 15.54 -15.01 5.41
C LYS A 395 14.80 -16.22 4.88
N SER A 396 15.52 -17.32 4.72
CA SER A 396 14.94 -18.64 4.47
C SER A 396 15.63 -19.68 5.35
N ASN A 397 15.05 -20.87 5.40
CA ASN A 397 15.71 -22.05 5.94
C ASN A 397 15.35 -23.29 5.11
N ALA A 398 15.83 -24.47 5.52
CA ALA A 398 15.63 -25.70 4.76
C ALA A 398 14.16 -26.10 4.56
N THR A 399 13.24 -25.60 5.39
CA THR A 399 11.82 -25.96 5.37
C THR A 399 10.90 -24.77 5.14
N ASN A 400 11.42 -23.55 4.95
CA ASN A 400 10.62 -22.36 4.70
C ASN A 400 11.34 -21.50 3.65
N GLU A 401 10.69 -21.32 2.51
CA GLU A 401 11.17 -20.46 1.44
C GLU A 401 11.00 -18.98 1.84
N GLY A 402 11.99 -18.16 1.50
CA GLY A 402 11.85 -16.71 1.64
C GLY A 402 11.26 -16.12 0.36
N GLU A 403 10.21 -15.30 0.45
CA GLU A 403 9.61 -14.65 -0.72
C GLU A 403 9.42 -13.15 -0.48
N VAL A 404 9.76 -12.34 -1.47
CA VAL A 404 9.37 -10.92 -1.50
C VAL A 404 8.87 -10.56 -2.89
N LEU A 405 7.65 -10.07 -2.96
CA LEU A 405 6.97 -9.70 -4.19
C LEU A 405 6.61 -8.21 -4.19
N MET A 406 6.96 -7.50 -5.28
CA MET A 406 6.56 -6.12 -5.51
C MET A 406 5.65 -6.03 -6.73
N ILE A 407 4.43 -5.54 -6.54
CA ILE A 407 3.42 -5.47 -7.59
C ILE A 407 2.92 -4.04 -7.77
N ALA A 408 3.23 -3.44 -8.91
CA ALA A 408 2.61 -2.20 -9.36
C ALA A 408 1.52 -2.50 -10.41
N GLY A 409 0.25 -2.50 -10.03
CA GLY A 409 -0.86 -2.88 -10.94
C GLY A 409 -2.20 -2.30 -10.52
N ASN A 410 -3.15 -2.24 -11.45
CA ASN A 410 -4.51 -1.78 -11.14
C ASN A 410 -5.32 -2.83 -10.38
N ARG A 411 -4.97 -4.10 -10.54
CA ARG A 411 -5.50 -5.21 -9.78
C ARG A 411 -4.45 -6.29 -9.60
N PHE A 412 -4.30 -6.76 -8.37
CA PHE A 412 -3.59 -7.99 -8.07
C PHE A 412 -4.48 -8.87 -7.20
N MET A 413 -4.53 -10.16 -7.52
CA MET A 413 -5.24 -11.15 -6.74
C MET A 413 -4.38 -12.40 -6.60
N ARG A 414 -4.29 -12.93 -5.38
CA ARG A 414 -3.66 -14.20 -5.07
C ARG A 414 -4.59 -14.99 -4.16
N LYS A 415 -4.80 -16.27 -4.45
CA LYS A 415 -5.48 -17.22 -3.57
C LYS A 415 -4.60 -18.45 -3.35
N HIS A 416 -4.69 -18.98 -2.13
CA HIS A 416 -4.13 -20.29 -1.74
C HIS A 416 -2.59 -20.41 -1.81
N GLY A 417 -1.83 -19.30 -1.68
CA GLY A 417 -0.36 -19.34 -1.74
C GLY A 417 0.35 -19.55 -0.38
N ASN A 418 1.06 -20.67 -0.22
CA ASN A 418 2.32 -20.86 0.53
C ASN A 418 2.86 -22.32 0.41
N ASP A 419 4.18 -22.48 0.22
CA ASP A 419 5.02 -23.69 0.32
C ASP A 419 4.40 -25.06 -0.05
N HIS A 420 3.87 -25.18 -1.29
CA HIS A 420 3.43 -26.41 -1.99
C HIS A 420 1.93 -26.78 -1.93
N GLY A 421 1.05 -25.88 -2.39
CA GLY A 421 -0.38 -26.15 -2.60
C GLY A 421 -0.95 -25.54 -3.89
N ASP A 422 -2.26 -25.70 -4.10
CA ASP A 422 -3.03 -25.10 -5.19
C ASP A 422 -2.87 -23.57 -5.18
N GLU A 423 -2.45 -22.90 -6.25
CA GLU A 423 -2.27 -21.44 -6.26
C GLU A 423 -3.03 -20.79 -7.43
N LEU A 424 -3.61 -19.62 -7.20
CA LEU A 424 -4.27 -18.83 -8.25
C LEU A 424 -3.83 -17.37 -8.16
N ILE A 425 -3.23 -16.85 -9.23
CA ILE A 425 -2.76 -15.47 -9.33
C ILE A 425 -3.41 -14.77 -10.53
N SER A 426 -3.74 -13.50 -10.35
CA SER A 426 -4.23 -12.64 -11.42
C SER A 426 -3.71 -11.22 -11.24
N TYR A 427 -2.97 -10.73 -12.22
CA TYR A 427 -2.43 -9.38 -12.27
C TYR A 427 -2.94 -8.63 -13.50
N ARG A 428 -3.26 -7.35 -13.31
CA ARG A 428 -3.63 -6.41 -14.37
C ARG A 428 -2.83 -5.12 -14.17
N GLY A 429 -2.32 -4.57 -15.27
CA GLY A 429 -1.55 -3.34 -15.28
C GLY A 429 -1.89 -2.47 -16.48
N VAL A 430 -1.81 -1.15 -16.29
CA VAL A 430 -2.00 -0.14 -17.33
C VAL A 430 -0.84 0.86 -17.33
N GLN A 431 -0.75 1.71 -18.36
CA GLN A 431 0.23 2.78 -18.39
C GLN A 431 0.14 3.64 -17.12
N GLY A 432 1.30 3.92 -16.51
CA GLY A 432 1.39 4.61 -15.22
C GLY A 432 1.64 3.64 -14.07
N ASN A 433 1.29 2.36 -14.21
CA ASN A 433 1.71 1.34 -13.26
C ASN A 433 3.19 1.02 -13.44
N HIS A 434 4.02 1.45 -12.48
CA HIS A 434 5.46 1.44 -12.64
C HIS A 434 6.20 1.06 -11.36
N VAL A 435 7.27 0.27 -11.51
CA VAL A 435 8.23 0.01 -10.44
C VAL A 435 9.59 0.62 -10.80
N ASP A 436 10.03 1.57 -9.99
CA ASP A 436 11.42 2.07 -9.95
C ASP A 436 12.15 1.38 -8.78
N PHE A 437 12.93 0.33 -9.05
CA PHE A 437 13.69 -0.39 -8.03
C PHE A 437 15.19 -0.15 -8.21
N HIS A 438 15.81 0.56 -7.27
CA HIS A 438 17.25 0.85 -7.28
C HIS A 438 17.99 0.25 -6.08
N GLY A 439 17.28 -0.44 -5.19
CA GLY A 439 17.78 -0.93 -3.92
C GLY A 439 18.69 -2.17 -4.03
N THR A 440 19.06 -2.68 -2.86
CA THR A 440 19.82 -3.93 -2.71
C THR A 440 18.95 -5.02 -2.10
N VAL A 441 18.85 -6.18 -2.75
CA VAL A 441 18.30 -7.41 -2.18
C VAL A 441 19.44 -8.30 -1.74
N LYS A 442 19.31 -8.89 -0.55
CA LYS A 442 20.26 -9.84 0.03
C LYS A 442 19.56 -11.10 0.51
N HIS A 443 20.13 -12.24 0.20
CA HIS A 443 19.74 -13.52 0.74
C HIS A 443 20.96 -14.43 0.88
N GLU A 444 21.49 -14.55 2.11
CA GLU A 444 22.75 -15.26 2.36
C GLU A 444 22.55 -16.69 2.89
N THR A 445 21.31 -17.06 3.26
CA THR A 445 20.96 -18.38 3.77
C THR A 445 20.98 -19.47 2.70
N GLU A 446 21.14 -20.73 3.13
CA GLU A 446 21.19 -21.90 2.23
C GLU A 446 19.81 -22.39 1.77
N GLY A 447 18.71 -21.90 2.38
CA GLY A 447 17.35 -22.19 1.92
C GLY A 447 17.06 -21.61 0.53
N LYS A 448 15.91 -21.95 -0.04
CA LYS A 448 15.44 -21.32 -1.29
C LYS A 448 14.81 -19.96 -1.00
N ALA A 449 14.83 -19.09 -2.00
CA ALA A 449 14.14 -17.81 -1.93
C ALA A 449 13.74 -17.31 -3.32
N SER A 450 12.71 -16.47 -3.38
CA SER A 450 12.25 -15.79 -4.59
C SER A 450 12.08 -14.29 -4.36
N PHE A 451 12.58 -13.48 -5.28
CA PHE A 451 12.32 -12.05 -5.32
C PHE A 451 11.74 -11.66 -6.67
N GLY A 452 10.50 -11.18 -6.65
CA GLY A 452 9.72 -10.85 -7.83
C GLY A 452 9.36 -9.37 -7.90
N ILE A 453 9.43 -8.78 -9.10
CA ILE A 453 8.88 -7.47 -9.40
C ILE A 453 7.96 -7.57 -10.61
N VAL A 454 6.73 -7.05 -10.49
CA VAL A 454 5.79 -6.96 -11.60
C VAL A 454 5.25 -5.54 -11.71
N GLY A 455 5.24 -4.99 -12.94
CA GLY A 455 4.56 -3.73 -13.25
C GLY A 455 4.18 -3.64 -14.72
N HIS A 456 3.47 -2.59 -15.14
CA HIS A 456 3.30 -2.34 -16.58
C HIS A 456 4.63 -1.92 -17.21
N THR A 457 5.48 -1.25 -16.42
CA THR A 457 6.87 -0.94 -16.76
C THR A 457 7.74 -1.13 -15.52
N VAL A 458 8.99 -1.57 -15.72
CA VAL A 458 9.96 -1.84 -14.65
C VAL A 458 11.28 -1.14 -14.98
N ASN A 459 11.80 -0.39 -14.01
CA ASN A 459 13.09 0.25 -14.05
C ASN A 459 13.96 -0.28 -12.89
N ALA A 460 14.95 -1.10 -13.21
CA ALA A 460 15.85 -1.72 -12.24
C ALA A 460 17.27 -1.10 -12.26
N ASP A 461 17.39 0.18 -12.64
CA ASP A 461 18.69 0.86 -12.70
C ASP A 461 19.46 0.75 -11.38
N ARG A 462 20.74 0.40 -11.45
CA ARG A 462 21.67 0.29 -10.31
C ARG A 462 21.24 -0.70 -9.22
N ALA A 463 20.20 -1.50 -9.45
CA ALA A 463 19.75 -2.50 -8.50
C ALA A 463 20.82 -3.57 -8.27
N LYS A 464 20.85 -4.08 -7.03
CA LYS A 464 21.76 -5.16 -6.63
C LYS A 464 20.95 -6.33 -6.12
N LEU A 465 20.95 -7.43 -6.86
CA LEU A 465 20.16 -8.62 -6.55
C LEU A 465 21.11 -9.75 -6.16
N HIS A 466 21.36 -9.92 -4.85
CA HIS A 466 22.36 -10.86 -4.34
C HIS A 466 21.69 -11.95 -3.51
N GLY A 467 21.80 -13.19 -3.95
CA GLY A 467 21.23 -14.35 -3.27
C GLY A 467 22.08 -15.59 -3.46
N THR A 468 22.18 -16.47 -2.47
CA THR A 468 22.91 -17.74 -2.63
C THR A 468 22.16 -18.70 -3.54
N ARG A 469 20.89 -18.99 -3.20
CA ARG A 469 19.95 -19.86 -3.93
C ARG A 469 18.64 -19.12 -4.16
N THR A 470 18.71 -17.96 -4.80
CA THR A 470 17.55 -17.06 -4.98
C THR A 470 17.17 -16.95 -6.43
N GLU A 471 15.89 -17.14 -6.70
CA GLU A 471 15.31 -16.77 -7.97
C GLU A 471 15.02 -15.27 -7.99
N PHE A 472 15.46 -14.60 -9.06
CA PHE A 472 15.19 -13.19 -9.29
C PHE A 472 14.35 -13.06 -10.56
N SER A 473 13.12 -12.54 -10.42
CA SER A 473 12.21 -12.32 -11.53
C SER A 473 11.81 -10.85 -11.63
N LEU A 474 12.03 -10.26 -12.81
CA LEU A 474 11.65 -8.89 -13.14
C LEU A 474 10.74 -8.93 -14.36
N SER A 475 9.49 -8.48 -14.23
CA SER A 475 8.50 -8.66 -15.30
C SER A 475 7.69 -7.40 -15.58
N ALA A 476 7.59 -7.04 -16.85
CA ALA A 476 6.75 -5.96 -17.33
C ALA A 476 5.54 -6.52 -18.10
N PHE A 477 4.35 -6.49 -17.49
CA PHE A 477 3.12 -7.09 -18.04
C PHE A 477 1.94 -6.12 -18.10
N SER A 478 1.09 -6.31 -19.10
CA SER A 478 -0.27 -5.74 -19.09
C SER A 478 -1.23 -6.67 -18.33
N LYS A 479 -1.01 -7.98 -18.44
CA LYS A 479 -1.82 -9.00 -17.80
C LYS A 479 -0.97 -10.24 -17.53
N PHE A 480 -1.25 -10.87 -16.40
CA PHE A 480 -0.71 -12.16 -16.03
C PHE A 480 -1.79 -12.95 -15.28
N ASP A 481 -2.01 -14.19 -15.64
CA ASP A 481 -2.89 -15.12 -14.93
C ASP A 481 -2.17 -16.45 -14.76
N TYR A 482 -2.30 -17.06 -13.59
CA TYR A 482 -1.66 -18.32 -13.24
C TYR A 482 -2.60 -19.15 -12.38
N ASP A 483 -2.69 -20.43 -12.68
CA ASP A 483 -3.63 -21.36 -12.04
C ASP A 483 -2.99 -22.74 -11.89
N GLN A 484 -2.78 -23.11 -10.63
CA GLN A 484 -2.35 -24.44 -10.18
C GLN A 484 -3.41 -25.14 -9.34
N THR A 485 -4.68 -24.75 -9.48
CA THR A 485 -5.78 -25.30 -8.66
C THR A 485 -6.37 -26.60 -9.24
N ALA A 486 -5.92 -27.01 -10.43
CA ALA A 486 -6.39 -28.23 -11.07
C ALA A 486 -5.88 -29.50 -10.34
N ALA A 487 -6.68 -30.56 -10.28
CA ALA A 487 -6.24 -31.81 -9.64
C ALA A 487 -5.11 -32.54 -10.39
N ASP A 488 -4.93 -32.27 -11.69
CA ASP A 488 -3.84 -32.82 -12.52
C ASP A 488 -2.90 -31.69 -12.93
N TRP A 489 -1.63 -31.82 -12.59
CA TRP A 489 -0.58 -30.85 -12.89
C TRP A 489 -0.46 -30.52 -14.39
N ARG A 490 -0.89 -31.42 -15.28
CA ARG A 490 -0.93 -31.16 -16.73
C ARG A 490 -1.88 -30.03 -17.13
N ASN A 491 -2.82 -29.71 -16.26
CA ASN A 491 -3.77 -28.62 -16.45
C ASN A 491 -3.36 -27.37 -15.67
N TYR A 492 -2.20 -27.36 -15.02
CA TYR A 492 -1.61 -26.12 -14.53
C TYR A 492 -1.26 -25.26 -15.72
N TRP A 493 -1.51 -23.97 -15.60
CA TRP A 493 -1.27 -23.05 -16.70
C TRP A 493 -0.92 -21.65 -16.23
N GLU A 494 -0.18 -20.95 -17.08
CA GLU A 494 0.17 -19.55 -16.96
C GLU A 494 -0.12 -18.83 -18.28
N LYS A 495 -0.58 -17.58 -18.22
CA LYS A 495 -0.72 -16.71 -19.39
C LYS A 495 -0.24 -15.30 -19.10
N GLY A 496 0.72 -14.85 -19.89
CA GLY A 496 1.19 -13.47 -19.91
C GLY A 496 0.72 -12.73 -21.17
N GLU A 497 0.37 -11.44 -21.04
CA GLU A 497 0.12 -10.56 -22.18
C GLU A 497 0.91 -9.26 -22.04
N THR A 498 1.57 -8.88 -23.13
CA THR A 498 2.36 -7.65 -23.20
C THR A 498 2.22 -6.99 -24.58
N SER A 499 2.69 -5.74 -24.66
CA SER A 499 2.93 -4.99 -25.87
C SER A 499 4.32 -4.36 -25.80
N ALA A 500 4.84 -3.79 -26.88
CA ALA A 500 6.12 -3.06 -26.86
C ALA A 500 6.19 -1.92 -25.81
N ALA A 501 5.03 -1.44 -25.30
CA ALA A 501 4.97 -0.46 -24.21
C ALA A 501 5.27 -1.06 -22.82
N ASN A 502 5.22 -2.37 -22.68
CA ASN A 502 5.59 -3.08 -21.46
C ASN A 502 7.12 -3.21 -21.40
N THR A 503 7.76 -2.17 -20.88
CA THR A 503 9.22 -2.04 -20.89
C THR A 503 9.83 -2.44 -19.57
N LEU A 504 10.88 -3.27 -19.65
CA LEU A 504 11.82 -3.54 -18.58
C LEU A 504 13.16 -2.94 -18.98
N GLN A 505 13.68 -2.04 -18.17
CA GLN A 505 15.01 -1.46 -18.36
C GLN A 505 15.87 -1.56 -17.11
N ALA A 506 17.19 -1.70 -17.32
CA ALA A 506 18.16 -1.55 -16.23
C ALA A 506 19.52 -1.07 -16.74
N ASP A 507 20.00 0.04 -16.21
CA ASP A 507 21.38 0.54 -16.34
C ASP A 507 22.16 0.31 -15.03
N GLY A 508 23.20 -0.52 -15.08
CA GLY A 508 24.04 -0.83 -13.92
C GLY A 508 23.48 -1.93 -13.00
N LEU A 509 22.66 -2.85 -13.52
CA LEU A 509 22.12 -3.98 -12.75
C LEU A 509 23.26 -4.92 -12.34
N ASN A 510 23.25 -5.35 -11.07
CA ASN A 510 24.23 -6.30 -10.54
C ASN A 510 23.53 -7.51 -9.91
N VAL A 511 23.57 -8.66 -10.58
CA VAL A 511 22.93 -9.90 -10.12
C VAL A 511 23.99 -10.91 -9.69
N ARG A 512 23.74 -11.59 -8.57
CA ARG A 512 24.51 -12.75 -8.10
C ARG A 512 23.56 -13.79 -7.55
N THR A 513 23.46 -14.93 -8.23
CA THR A 513 22.71 -16.11 -7.77
C THR A 513 23.27 -17.41 -8.32
N LYS A 514 23.03 -18.54 -7.65
CA LYS A 514 23.27 -19.87 -8.19
C LYS A 514 22.01 -20.52 -8.77
N ARG A 515 20.84 -19.89 -8.59
CA ARG A 515 19.56 -20.36 -9.11
C ARG A 515 19.32 -19.75 -10.49
N GLU A 516 18.37 -18.83 -10.63
CA GLU A 516 18.01 -18.26 -11.94
C GLU A 516 17.72 -16.77 -11.88
N PHE A 517 17.88 -16.11 -13.02
CA PHE A 517 17.49 -14.73 -13.26
C PHE A 517 16.58 -14.67 -14.50
N TYR A 518 15.39 -14.11 -14.32
CA TYR A 518 14.38 -13.86 -15.34
C TYR A 518 14.18 -12.36 -15.53
N ALA A 519 14.10 -11.95 -16.79
CA ALA A 519 13.64 -10.61 -17.16
C ALA A 519 12.72 -10.66 -18.38
N ASP A 520 11.46 -10.29 -18.16
CA ASP A 520 10.36 -10.48 -19.08
C ASP A 520 9.63 -9.19 -19.41
N GLY A 521 9.14 -9.08 -20.63
CA GLY A 521 8.19 -8.03 -20.99
C GLY A 521 7.92 -7.96 -22.48
N GLY A 522 7.42 -6.81 -22.92
CA GLY A 522 7.31 -6.52 -24.34
C GLY A 522 8.62 -6.03 -24.92
N SER A 523 9.40 -5.29 -24.15
CA SER A 523 10.75 -4.89 -24.52
C SER A 523 11.66 -4.93 -23.30
N VAL A 524 12.80 -5.61 -23.41
CA VAL A 524 13.78 -5.82 -22.34
C VAL A 524 15.10 -5.18 -22.73
N SER A 525 15.59 -4.21 -21.96
CA SER A 525 16.87 -3.54 -22.21
C SER A 525 17.78 -3.52 -20.98
N LEU A 526 18.95 -4.15 -21.08
CA LEU A 526 19.96 -4.14 -20.02
C LEU A 526 21.22 -3.43 -20.51
N ARG A 527 21.77 -2.54 -19.69
CA ARG A 527 22.96 -1.74 -20.00
C ARG A 527 23.94 -1.69 -18.85
N ASN A 528 25.24 -1.74 -19.15
CA ASN A 528 26.30 -1.59 -18.14
C ASN A 528 26.15 -2.57 -16.95
N SER A 529 25.61 -3.76 -17.21
CA SER A 529 25.16 -4.70 -16.16
C SER A 529 26.10 -5.88 -16.00
N THR A 530 26.19 -6.40 -14.78
CA THR A 530 26.97 -7.61 -14.47
C THR A 530 26.09 -8.65 -13.82
N ILE A 531 25.98 -9.82 -14.42
CA ILE A 531 25.03 -10.86 -14.04
C ILE A 531 25.81 -12.17 -13.84
N ALA A 532 25.88 -12.63 -12.60
CA ALA A 532 26.39 -13.95 -12.26
C ALA A 532 25.21 -14.81 -11.83
N THR A 533 24.79 -15.75 -12.67
CA THR A 533 23.56 -16.55 -12.46
C THR A 533 23.75 -17.98 -12.97
N GLY A 534 23.00 -18.93 -12.41
CA GLY A 534 22.91 -20.29 -12.96
C GLY A 534 22.15 -20.29 -14.28
N GLY A 535 20.83 -20.08 -14.21
CA GLY A 535 19.98 -19.82 -15.37
C GLY A 535 19.94 -18.34 -15.73
N PHE A 536 20.13 -18.00 -17.01
CA PHE A 536 19.98 -16.64 -17.54
C PHE A 536 18.91 -16.60 -18.62
N ASN A 537 17.75 -16.03 -18.29
CA ASN A 537 16.55 -16.09 -19.12
C ASN A 537 16.01 -14.69 -19.43
N LEU A 538 15.89 -14.34 -20.71
CA LEU A 538 15.31 -13.07 -21.17
C LEU A 538 14.26 -13.31 -22.24
N TYR A 539 13.05 -12.79 -22.04
CA TYR A 539 11.95 -12.97 -22.98
C TYR A 539 11.27 -11.63 -23.32
N ALA A 540 11.18 -11.34 -24.62
CA ALA A 540 10.37 -10.25 -25.15
C ALA A 540 9.23 -10.80 -26.01
N PHE A 541 8.00 -10.75 -25.52
CA PHE A 541 6.86 -11.43 -26.16
C PHE A 541 5.59 -10.57 -26.12
N THR A 542 4.61 -10.87 -26.97
CA THR A 542 3.26 -10.30 -26.94
C THR A 542 2.31 -11.17 -26.12
N GLN A 543 2.40 -12.49 -26.29
CA GLN A 543 1.64 -13.44 -25.51
C GLN A 543 2.54 -14.58 -25.06
N ASP A 544 2.19 -15.10 -23.90
CA ASP A 544 2.77 -16.26 -23.29
C ASP A 544 1.66 -17.19 -22.82
N GLN A 545 1.86 -18.49 -23.00
CA GLN A 545 0.97 -19.54 -22.55
C GLN A 545 1.78 -20.78 -22.21
N ASP A 546 1.90 -21.03 -20.92
CA ASP A 546 2.63 -22.18 -20.40
C ASP A 546 1.62 -23.18 -19.80
N ASP A 547 1.93 -24.47 -19.90
CA ASP A 547 1.13 -25.56 -19.31
C ASP A 547 2.00 -26.70 -18.76
N GLY A 548 1.47 -27.40 -17.76
CA GLY A 548 2.20 -28.45 -17.06
C GLY A 548 3.16 -27.91 -15.99
N ASP A 549 3.84 -28.83 -15.30
CA ASP A 549 4.76 -28.50 -14.21
C ASP A 549 5.76 -29.66 -14.04
N THR A 550 7.04 -29.33 -13.98
CA THR A 550 8.12 -30.31 -13.78
C THR A 550 8.49 -30.54 -12.32
N ASP A 551 8.05 -29.68 -11.40
CA ASP A 551 8.33 -29.82 -9.97
C ASP A 551 7.41 -30.86 -9.31
N VAL A 552 6.14 -30.92 -9.74
CA VAL A 552 5.19 -31.97 -9.31
C VAL A 552 4.95 -33.05 -10.37
N GLY A 553 5.35 -32.78 -11.61
CA GLY A 553 5.11 -33.63 -12.78
C GLY A 553 6.39 -34.05 -13.51
N ASN A 554 6.25 -34.37 -14.79
CA ASN A 554 7.40 -34.72 -15.64
C ASN A 554 7.29 -34.10 -17.04
N ARG A 555 6.52 -33.03 -17.20
CA ARG A 555 6.45 -32.30 -18.46
C ARG A 555 6.02 -30.86 -18.20
N ALA A 556 6.59 -29.94 -18.94
CA ALA A 556 6.07 -28.60 -19.06
C ALA A 556 6.17 -28.17 -20.53
N HIS A 557 5.31 -27.24 -20.90
CA HIS A 557 5.22 -26.67 -22.22
C HIS A 557 5.19 -25.15 -22.08
N GLU A 558 6.01 -24.47 -22.87
CA GLU A 558 6.07 -23.03 -22.97
C GLU A 558 5.71 -22.61 -24.39
N HIS A 559 4.79 -21.65 -24.54
CA HIS A 559 4.42 -21.09 -25.85
C HIS A 559 4.39 -19.57 -25.82
N LYS A 560 5.33 -18.94 -26.52
CA LYS A 560 5.47 -17.49 -26.60
C LYS A 560 5.31 -17.01 -28.03
N THR A 561 4.59 -15.90 -28.24
CA THR A 561 4.51 -15.22 -29.54
C THR A 561 5.08 -13.81 -29.46
N ALA A 562 5.67 -13.31 -30.54
CA ALA A 562 6.31 -12.00 -30.57
C ALA A 562 6.12 -11.29 -31.92
N GLY A 563 5.85 -9.98 -31.87
CA GLY A 563 5.99 -9.08 -33.01
C GLY A 563 7.42 -8.54 -33.11
N VAL A 564 7.77 -7.92 -34.25
CA VAL A 564 9.11 -7.35 -34.49
C VAL A 564 9.49 -6.20 -33.54
N ASP A 565 8.49 -5.62 -32.88
CA ASP A 565 8.66 -4.55 -31.88
C ASP A 565 8.86 -5.11 -30.47
N ASN A 566 8.78 -6.44 -30.29
CA ASN A 566 9.15 -7.09 -29.04
C ASN A 566 10.66 -7.37 -29.04
N VAL A 567 11.42 -6.56 -28.31
CA VAL A 567 12.88 -6.49 -28.48
C VAL A 567 13.60 -6.87 -27.19
N VAL A 568 14.64 -7.67 -27.31
CA VAL A 568 15.69 -7.80 -26.29
C VAL A 568 16.93 -7.02 -26.74
N HIS A 569 17.44 -6.13 -25.89
CA HIS A 569 18.65 -5.36 -26.17
C HIS A 569 19.63 -5.37 -24.98
N LEU A 570 20.79 -5.97 -25.18
CA LEU A 570 21.92 -5.93 -24.26
C LEU A 570 23.01 -4.98 -24.76
N LYS A 571 23.47 -4.05 -23.91
CA LYS A 571 24.59 -3.14 -24.22
C LYS A 571 25.59 -3.10 -23.09
N ASN A 572 26.86 -3.46 -23.32
CA ASN A 572 27.86 -3.51 -22.25
C ASN A 572 27.41 -4.37 -21.05
N VAL A 573 26.93 -5.58 -21.34
CA VAL A 573 26.48 -6.55 -20.32
C VAL A 573 27.48 -7.68 -20.22
N THR A 574 27.87 -8.03 -19.00
CA THR A 574 28.71 -9.21 -18.72
C THR A 574 27.88 -10.25 -18.00
N VAL A 575 27.77 -11.45 -18.56
CA VAL A 575 27.13 -12.61 -17.95
C VAL A 575 28.19 -13.66 -17.65
N THR A 576 28.25 -14.14 -16.41
CA THR A 576 29.19 -15.18 -15.98
C THR A 576 28.46 -16.34 -15.33
N HIS A 577 28.96 -17.55 -15.55
CA HIS A 577 28.43 -18.77 -14.97
C HIS A 577 29.13 -19.10 -13.63
N PRO A 578 28.44 -19.06 -12.48
CA PRO A 578 29.00 -19.49 -11.20
C PRO A 578 29.24 -21.00 -11.15
N THR A 579 30.12 -21.46 -10.26
CA THR A 579 30.28 -22.90 -10.01
C THR A 579 29.22 -23.44 -9.06
N GLY A 580 28.74 -24.66 -9.30
CA GLY A 580 27.79 -25.36 -8.41
C GLY A 580 26.41 -24.71 -8.41
N VAL A 581 25.89 -24.44 -9.60
CA VAL A 581 24.58 -23.85 -9.85
C VAL A 581 23.46 -24.90 -9.76
N ASP A 582 22.24 -24.44 -9.47
CA ASP A 582 21.03 -25.28 -9.44
C ASP A 582 20.46 -25.50 -10.85
N TYR A 583 20.55 -24.46 -11.69
CA TYR A 583 20.12 -24.46 -13.09
C TYR A 583 21.28 -23.95 -13.95
N ASP A 584 21.38 -24.44 -15.18
CA ASP A 584 22.44 -24.07 -16.11
C ASP A 584 21.87 -23.86 -17.51
N GLY A 585 22.11 -22.68 -18.07
CA GLY A 585 21.74 -22.35 -19.43
C GLY A 585 21.51 -20.86 -19.64
N THR A 586 21.55 -20.46 -20.91
CA THR A 586 21.11 -19.14 -21.36
C THR A 586 20.03 -19.28 -22.41
N ARG A 587 18.92 -18.58 -22.21
CA ARG A 587 17.87 -18.43 -23.22
C ARG A 587 17.50 -16.98 -23.41
N ILE A 588 17.56 -16.53 -24.66
CA ILE A 588 17.12 -15.20 -25.08
C ILE A 588 16.15 -15.37 -26.24
N PHE A 589 14.93 -14.87 -26.08
CA PHE A 589 13.93 -14.85 -27.14
C PHE A 589 13.28 -13.47 -27.28
N GLY A 590 13.09 -13.03 -28.52
CA GLY A 590 12.28 -11.87 -28.85
C GLY A 590 11.90 -11.84 -30.32
N GLY A 591 11.10 -10.85 -30.73
CA GLY A 591 10.91 -10.56 -32.15
C GLY A 591 12.19 -10.07 -32.82
N LYS A 592 12.99 -9.32 -32.07
CA LYS A 592 14.39 -8.95 -32.39
C LYS A 592 15.28 -9.06 -31.16
N VAL A 593 16.54 -9.43 -31.38
CA VAL A 593 17.56 -9.56 -30.34
C VAL A 593 18.82 -8.83 -30.78
N THR A 594 19.24 -7.85 -29.99
CA THR A 594 20.44 -7.05 -30.23
C THR A 594 21.39 -7.19 -29.05
N ILE A 595 22.65 -7.51 -29.32
CA ILE A 595 23.70 -7.65 -28.32
C ILE A 595 24.90 -6.79 -28.77
N GLU A 596 25.23 -5.78 -27.98
CA GLU A 596 26.25 -4.78 -28.27
C GLU A 596 27.25 -4.69 -27.11
N ASP A 597 28.55 -4.60 -27.38
CA ASP A 597 29.62 -4.46 -26.39
C ASP A 597 29.56 -5.46 -25.21
N SER A 598 28.95 -6.63 -25.39
CA SER A 598 28.57 -7.54 -24.30
C SER A 598 29.36 -8.85 -24.34
N ASP A 599 29.52 -9.48 -23.18
CA ASP A 599 30.21 -10.76 -23.02
C ASP A 599 29.28 -11.74 -22.30
N LEU A 600 28.78 -12.73 -23.05
CA LEU A 600 27.95 -13.81 -22.52
C LEU A 600 28.84 -15.04 -22.31
N GLY A 601 29.18 -15.31 -21.05
CA GLY A 601 30.08 -16.38 -20.64
C GLY A 601 29.55 -17.80 -20.89
N ALA A 602 30.47 -18.77 -20.79
CA ALA A 602 30.24 -20.18 -21.12
C ALA A 602 29.27 -20.90 -20.17
N ASN A 603 28.02 -21.05 -20.60
CA ASN A 603 27.05 -22.00 -20.04
C ASN A 603 27.07 -23.33 -20.82
N SER A 604 26.48 -24.40 -20.27
CA SER A 604 26.39 -25.69 -20.99
C SER A 604 25.59 -25.59 -22.28
N GLN A 605 24.56 -24.74 -22.30
CA GLN A 605 23.72 -24.48 -23.46
C GLN A 605 23.36 -23.01 -23.55
N THR A 606 23.52 -22.42 -24.73
CA THR A 606 23.09 -21.05 -25.04
C THR A 606 22.19 -21.06 -26.26
N GLU A 607 21.03 -20.43 -26.14
CA GLU A 607 19.99 -20.41 -27.16
C GLU A 607 19.53 -18.98 -27.41
N LEU A 608 19.72 -18.53 -28.66
CA LEU A 608 19.43 -17.18 -29.07
C LEU A 608 18.43 -17.24 -30.22
N TYR A 609 17.22 -16.75 -29.96
CA TYR A 609 16.11 -16.82 -30.90
C TYR A 609 15.54 -15.43 -31.16
N ALA A 610 15.49 -15.05 -32.45
CA ALA A 610 14.67 -13.95 -32.91
C ALA A 610 13.56 -14.52 -33.80
N GLY A 611 12.32 -14.50 -33.32
CA GLY A 611 11.22 -15.21 -33.98
C GLY A 611 9.84 -14.62 -33.67
N SER A 612 8.84 -15.06 -34.43
CA SER A 612 7.43 -14.72 -34.20
C SER A 612 6.73 -15.68 -33.23
N SER A 613 7.27 -16.89 -33.06
CA SER A 613 6.86 -17.81 -31.99
C SER A 613 8.04 -18.60 -31.45
N PHE A 614 7.93 -19.01 -30.20
CA PHE A 614 8.81 -19.93 -29.50
C PHE A 614 7.96 -20.94 -28.76
N ASP A 615 8.18 -22.22 -29.04
CA ASP A 615 7.51 -23.33 -28.42
C ASP A 615 8.59 -24.22 -27.79
N ARG A 616 8.42 -24.59 -26.53
CA ARG A 616 9.33 -25.51 -25.85
C ARG A 616 8.54 -26.51 -25.05
N VAL A 617 8.80 -27.78 -25.29
CA VAL A 617 8.35 -28.88 -24.43
C VAL A 617 9.57 -29.46 -23.75
N TYR A 618 9.50 -29.69 -22.45
CA TYR A 618 10.58 -30.30 -21.70
C TYR A 618 10.07 -31.20 -20.57
N SER A 619 10.89 -32.16 -20.15
CA SER A 619 10.62 -33.05 -19.01
C SER A 619 11.76 -33.05 -18.01
N GLY A 620 11.48 -33.48 -16.77
CA GLY A 620 12.50 -33.74 -15.75
C GLY A 620 13.42 -34.92 -16.12
N THR A 621 13.03 -35.75 -17.10
CA THR A 621 13.86 -36.85 -17.65
C THR A 621 14.82 -36.40 -18.75
N GLY A 622 14.84 -35.10 -19.10
CA GLY A 622 15.75 -34.52 -20.09
C GLY A 622 15.26 -34.59 -21.53
N ASP A 623 14.04 -35.09 -21.78
CA ASP A 623 13.41 -35.01 -23.10
C ASP A 623 13.07 -33.56 -23.38
N ARG A 624 13.43 -33.10 -24.58
CA ARG A 624 13.31 -31.69 -24.93
C ARG A 624 13.03 -31.49 -26.41
N GLU A 625 11.99 -30.72 -26.70
CA GLU A 625 11.67 -30.24 -28.04
C GLU A 625 11.55 -28.72 -28.01
N VAL A 626 12.17 -28.05 -28.99
CA VAL A 626 12.06 -26.61 -29.20
C VAL A 626 11.63 -26.38 -30.64
N LYS A 627 10.65 -25.51 -30.87
CA LYS A 627 10.31 -24.97 -32.19
C LYS A 627 10.32 -23.46 -32.14
N VAL A 628 10.77 -22.84 -33.23
CA VAL A 628 10.80 -21.38 -33.37
C VAL A 628 10.32 -21.03 -34.78
N THR A 629 9.30 -20.18 -34.86
CA THR A 629 8.83 -19.65 -36.13
C THR A 629 9.52 -18.33 -36.42
N VAL A 630 10.02 -18.15 -37.64
CA VAL A 630 10.73 -16.92 -38.04
C VAL A 630 10.28 -16.42 -39.41
N THR A 631 10.43 -15.12 -39.63
CA THR A 631 10.26 -14.41 -40.91
C THR A 631 11.53 -13.63 -41.23
N LYS A 632 11.64 -13.03 -42.41
CA LYS A 632 12.75 -12.15 -42.81
C LYS A 632 12.93 -10.93 -41.90
N ASP A 633 11.92 -10.54 -41.13
CA ASP A 633 11.93 -9.33 -40.30
C ASP A 633 12.36 -9.62 -38.84
N ASN A 634 12.52 -10.89 -38.48
CA ASN A 634 13.09 -11.30 -37.20
C ASN A 634 14.62 -11.28 -37.27
N GLU A 635 15.25 -10.47 -36.41
CA GLU A 635 16.67 -10.15 -36.51
C GLU A 635 17.40 -10.47 -35.20
N LEU A 636 18.47 -11.26 -35.31
CA LEU A 636 19.46 -11.49 -34.27
C LEU A 636 20.77 -10.83 -34.70
N GLY A 637 21.28 -9.90 -33.90
CA GLY A 637 22.50 -9.17 -34.24
C GLY A 637 23.48 -9.06 -33.08
N LEU A 638 24.77 -9.17 -33.40
CA LEU A 638 25.89 -9.09 -32.47
C LEU A 638 26.88 -8.02 -32.95
N TRP A 639 27.24 -7.06 -32.10
CA TRP A 639 28.22 -5.99 -32.39
C TRP A 639 29.25 -5.88 -31.27
N ASN A 640 30.55 -5.94 -31.60
CA ASN A 640 31.65 -5.88 -30.61
C ASN A 640 31.41 -6.72 -29.35
N SER A 641 30.86 -7.92 -29.54
CA SER A 641 30.39 -8.75 -28.44
C SER A 641 30.89 -10.17 -28.54
N LYS A 642 30.95 -10.84 -27.39
CA LYS A 642 31.45 -12.20 -27.24
C LYS A 642 30.36 -13.10 -26.68
N ILE A 643 30.25 -14.29 -27.25
CA ILE A 643 29.39 -15.36 -26.75
C ILE A 643 30.23 -16.62 -26.70
N ALA A 644 30.37 -17.21 -25.52
CA ALA A 644 30.98 -18.51 -25.33
C ALA A 644 29.91 -19.49 -24.81
N ALA A 645 29.88 -20.71 -25.32
CA ALA A 645 28.98 -21.76 -24.83
C ALA A 645 29.55 -23.15 -25.13
N TYR A 646 29.13 -24.17 -24.38
CA TYR A 646 29.43 -25.55 -24.77
C TYR A 646 28.65 -25.95 -26.02
N ALA A 647 27.33 -25.77 -26.01
CA ALA A 647 26.47 -25.85 -27.19
C ALA A 647 25.78 -24.50 -27.46
N LEU A 648 25.83 -24.03 -28.71
CA LEU A 648 25.21 -22.78 -29.16
C LEU A 648 24.18 -23.07 -30.24
N THR A 649 22.93 -22.63 -30.02
CA THR A 649 21.85 -22.71 -31.01
C THR A 649 21.34 -21.32 -31.35
N LEU A 650 21.26 -21.04 -32.65
CA LEU A 650 20.81 -19.77 -33.21
C LEU A 650 19.57 -20.00 -34.09
N GLY A 651 18.52 -19.19 -33.92
CA GLY A 651 17.36 -19.21 -34.80
C GLY A 651 16.86 -17.82 -35.11
N ALA A 652 16.92 -17.40 -36.37
CA ALA A 652 16.41 -16.09 -36.80
C ALA A 652 16.15 -15.99 -38.30
N GLY A 653 15.37 -14.97 -38.65
CA GLY A 653 15.23 -14.46 -40.01
C GLY A 653 16.55 -14.02 -40.61
N LYS A 654 17.23 -13.13 -39.88
CA LYS A 654 18.56 -12.62 -40.18
C LYS A 654 19.44 -12.81 -38.95
N VAL A 655 20.65 -13.32 -39.16
CA VAL A 655 21.72 -13.33 -38.15
C VAL A 655 22.89 -12.51 -38.67
N GLY A 656 23.27 -11.48 -37.92
CA GLY A 656 24.39 -10.60 -38.24
C GLY A 656 25.45 -10.60 -37.14
N VAL A 657 26.73 -10.75 -37.51
CA VAL A 657 27.86 -10.76 -36.56
C VAL A 657 28.90 -9.74 -37.02
N TRP A 658 29.08 -8.67 -36.24
CA TRP A 658 29.74 -7.45 -36.69
C TRP A 658 30.73 -6.86 -35.68
N ASN A 659 31.63 -6.01 -36.17
CA ASN A 659 32.59 -5.22 -35.40
C ASN A 659 33.39 -6.07 -34.40
N GLU A 660 34.27 -6.95 -34.86
CA GLU A 660 35.11 -7.79 -34.00
C GLU A 660 34.35 -8.75 -33.06
N SER A 661 33.08 -9.04 -33.36
CA SER A 661 32.29 -9.97 -32.55
C SER A 661 32.76 -11.41 -32.68
N ALA A 662 32.59 -12.19 -31.60
CA ALA A 662 32.94 -13.60 -31.57
C ALA A 662 31.81 -14.45 -30.98
N MET A 663 31.37 -15.47 -31.72
CA MET A 663 30.52 -16.54 -31.20
C MET A 663 31.32 -17.84 -31.20
N THR A 664 31.47 -18.47 -30.04
CA THR A 664 32.27 -19.69 -29.87
C THR A 664 31.45 -20.78 -29.18
N ALA A 665 31.19 -21.85 -29.92
CA ALA A 665 30.68 -23.10 -29.38
C ALA A 665 31.83 -24.09 -29.20
N THR A 666 32.08 -24.61 -27.99
CA THR A 666 33.18 -25.57 -27.79
C THR A 666 32.84 -26.98 -28.26
N SER A 667 31.56 -27.33 -28.36
CA SER A 667 31.06 -28.62 -28.86
C SER A 667 30.23 -28.46 -30.14
N ALA A 668 29.00 -27.95 -30.03
CA ALA A 668 28.05 -27.95 -31.13
C ALA A 668 27.55 -26.53 -31.46
N LEU A 669 27.59 -26.17 -32.75
CA LEU A 669 26.99 -24.95 -33.28
C LEU A 669 25.83 -25.30 -34.21
N ASN A 670 24.61 -24.94 -33.81
CA ASN A 670 23.40 -25.20 -34.58
C ASN A 670 22.84 -23.88 -35.10
N VAL A 671 22.97 -23.61 -36.40
CA VAL A 671 22.47 -22.37 -37.04
C VAL A 671 21.24 -22.67 -37.87
N ASN A 672 20.09 -22.10 -37.48
CA ASN A 672 18.79 -22.36 -38.10
C ASN A 672 18.52 -23.86 -38.37
N PRO A 673 18.67 -24.75 -37.37
CA PRO A 673 18.49 -26.18 -37.61
C PRO A 673 17.02 -26.47 -37.97
N ALA A 674 16.78 -27.19 -39.07
CA ALA A 674 15.43 -27.42 -39.61
C ALA A 674 14.48 -28.16 -38.64
N ALA A 675 15.02 -28.90 -37.67
CA ALA A 675 14.22 -29.56 -36.64
C ALA A 675 13.64 -28.57 -35.60
N ILE A 676 14.20 -27.37 -35.49
CA ILE A 676 13.81 -26.34 -34.51
C ILE A 676 13.21 -25.13 -35.23
N VAL A 677 13.86 -24.62 -36.27
CA VAL A 677 13.49 -23.34 -36.90
C VAL A 677 12.64 -23.56 -38.14
N THR A 678 11.44 -23.00 -38.14
CA THR A 678 10.50 -22.99 -39.29
C THR A 678 10.37 -21.57 -39.83
N ARG A 679 10.52 -21.41 -41.15
CA ARG A 679 10.30 -20.13 -41.84
C ARG A 679 8.95 -20.13 -42.55
N THR A 680 8.13 -19.10 -42.34
CA THR A 680 6.74 -19.07 -42.83
C THR A 680 6.48 -18.11 -43.99
N ASP A 681 7.40 -17.17 -44.26
CA ASP A 681 7.23 -16.12 -45.28
C ASP A 681 7.87 -16.44 -46.64
N GLY A 682 8.38 -17.67 -46.82
CA GLY A 682 9.07 -18.10 -48.05
C GLY A 682 10.45 -17.45 -48.28
N SER A 683 10.96 -16.66 -47.32
CA SER A 683 12.28 -16.03 -47.42
C SER A 683 13.42 -17.02 -47.16
N THR A 684 14.59 -16.74 -47.73
CA THR A 684 15.84 -17.41 -47.36
C THR A 684 16.44 -16.79 -46.11
N ALA A 685 17.15 -17.60 -45.31
CA ALA A 685 17.91 -17.10 -44.17
C ALA A 685 19.05 -16.19 -44.63
N SER A 686 19.24 -15.07 -43.94
CA SER A 686 20.39 -14.17 -44.14
C SER A 686 21.37 -14.36 -42.99
N LEU A 687 22.51 -15.03 -43.23
CA LEU A 687 23.56 -15.28 -42.24
C LEU A 687 24.82 -14.55 -42.67
N LEU A 688 25.09 -13.40 -42.06
CA LEU A 688 26.16 -12.49 -42.48
C LEU A 688 27.12 -12.20 -41.34
N ARG A 689 28.41 -12.06 -41.69
CA ARG A 689 29.42 -11.49 -40.80
C ARG A 689 30.35 -10.55 -41.56
N ASP A 690 31.00 -9.64 -40.87
CA ASP A 690 32.15 -8.93 -41.46
C ASP A 690 33.45 -9.75 -41.32
N ALA A 691 34.51 -9.27 -41.98
CA ALA A 691 35.81 -9.94 -41.97
C ALA A 691 36.51 -9.94 -40.61
N SER A 692 36.14 -9.01 -39.72
CA SER A 692 36.72 -8.87 -38.37
C SER A 692 36.07 -9.79 -37.34
N SER A 693 34.88 -10.29 -37.64
CA SER A 693 34.07 -11.09 -36.72
C SER A 693 34.16 -12.58 -37.01
N HIS A 694 34.04 -13.39 -35.96
CA HIS A 694 34.27 -14.84 -36.00
C HIS A 694 33.08 -15.63 -35.43
N VAL A 695 32.71 -16.71 -36.12
CA VAL A 695 31.74 -17.69 -35.59
C VAL A 695 32.38 -19.06 -35.67
N THR A 696 32.61 -19.69 -34.52
CA THR A 696 33.44 -20.90 -34.41
C THR A 696 32.73 -22.04 -33.69
N ALA A 697 33.00 -23.26 -34.13
CA ALA A 697 32.54 -24.50 -33.53
C ALA A 697 33.75 -25.42 -33.32
N ALA A 698 34.00 -25.86 -32.09
CA ALA A 698 35.15 -26.68 -31.70
C ALA A 698 36.49 -26.14 -32.26
N GLY A 699 36.66 -24.82 -32.24
CA GLY A 699 37.85 -24.13 -32.76
C GLY A 699 37.93 -23.93 -34.28
N THR A 700 36.91 -24.34 -35.03
CA THR A 700 36.84 -24.20 -36.51
C THR A 700 35.86 -23.11 -36.90
N GLU A 701 36.24 -22.25 -37.86
CA GLU A 701 35.35 -21.20 -38.40
C GLU A 701 34.15 -21.81 -39.15
N SER A 702 32.95 -21.29 -38.87
CA SER A 702 31.70 -21.77 -39.43
C SER A 702 31.54 -21.40 -40.90
N THR A 703 31.16 -22.38 -41.73
CA THR A 703 30.83 -22.16 -43.14
C THR A 703 29.39 -21.68 -43.36
N ALA A 704 28.59 -21.56 -42.30
CA ALA A 704 27.18 -21.15 -42.39
C ALA A 704 27.03 -19.64 -42.68
N PHE A 705 28.06 -18.83 -42.39
CA PHE A 705 28.01 -17.38 -42.53
C PHE A 705 28.74 -16.90 -43.78
N THR A 706 28.10 -16.00 -44.52
CA THR A 706 28.75 -15.31 -45.65
C THR A 706 29.50 -14.08 -45.13
N VAL A 707 30.77 -13.96 -45.48
CA VAL A 707 31.59 -12.79 -45.15
C VAL A 707 31.27 -11.65 -46.12
N LYS A 708 30.88 -10.49 -45.60
CA LYS A 708 30.70 -9.29 -46.42
C LYS A 708 32.04 -8.77 -46.96
N SER A 709 32.01 -8.20 -48.16
CA SER A 709 33.18 -7.53 -48.74
C SER A 709 33.64 -6.38 -47.84
N ALA A 710 34.95 -6.13 -47.77
CA ALA A 710 35.55 -5.06 -46.98
C ALA A 710 35.01 -3.66 -47.36
N ASP A 711 34.46 -3.50 -48.57
CA ASP A 711 33.84 -2.25 -49.06
C ASP A 711 32.41 -2.02 -48.53
N GLN A 712 31.82 -2.99 -47.83
CA GLN A 712 30.50 -2.84 -47.21
C GLN A 712 30.66 -2.73 -45.68
N PRO A 713 30.50 -1.52 -45.10
CA PRO A 713 30.64 -1.35 -43.66
C PRO A 713 29.58 -2.16 -42.90
N ALA A 714 29.93 -2.54 -41.67
CA ALA A 714 28.97 -3.12 -40.73
C ALA A 714 27.76 -2.18 -40.57
N PRO A 715 26.52 -2.71 -40.53
CA PRO A 715 25.37 -1.89 -40.21
C PRO A 715 25.51 -1.32 -38.79
N PRO A 716 25.01 -0.10 -38.51
CA PRO A 716 24.98 0.42 -37.15
C PRO A 716 24.13 -0.52 -36.27
N ALA A 717 24.52 -0.67 -35.01
CA ALA A 717 23.69 -1.37 -34.03
C ALA A 717 22.34 -0.65 -33.91
N PRO A 718 21.20 -1.38 -33.92
CA PRO A 718 19.90 -0.77 -33.68
C PRO A 718 19.88 -0.04 -32.34
N GLU A 719 19.35 1.17 -32.31
CA GLU A 719 19.11 1.83 -31.03
C GLU A 719 18.04 1.07 -30.24
N PRO A 720 18.18 0.98 -28.91
CA PRO A 720 17.12 0.49 -28.04
C PRO A 720 15.85 1.30 -28.31
N PRO A 721 14.66 0.65 -28.37
CA PRO A 721 13.42 1.40 -28.41
C PRO A 721 13.42 2.37 -27.23
N ALA A 722 13.17 3.66 -27.52
CA ALA A 722 13.06 4.66 -26.47
C ALA A 722 11.98 4.19 -25.49
N PRO A 723 12.19 4.33 -24.16
CA PRO A 723 11.12 4.06 -23.20
C PRO A 723 9.88 4.81 -23.68
N PRO A 724 8.66 4.23 -23.58
CA PRO A 724 7.45 4.96 -23.89
C PRO A 724 7.50 6.25 -23.08
N VAL A 725 7.74 7.37 -23.77
CA VAL A 725 7.67 8.68 -23.16
C VAL A 725 6.26 8.73 -22.59
N PRO A 726 6.07 8.95 -21.27
CA PRO A 726 4.73 9.12 -20.74
C PRO A 726 4.07 10.12 -21.66
N THR A 727 2.98 9.69 -22.31
CA THR A 727 2.20 10.55 -23.16
C THR A 727 2.02 11.81 -22.33
N PRO A 728 2.52 12.98 -22.76
CA PRO A 728 2.23 14.18 -22.02
C PRO A 728 0.73 14.16 -21.83
N GLU A 729 0.24 14.34 -20.59
CA GLU A 729 -1.11 14.86 -20.41
C GLU A 729 -1.31 15.90 -21.51
N PRO A 730 -2.37 15.79 -22.33
CA PRO A 730 -2.44 16.37 -23.66
C PRO A 730 -1.86 17.78 -23.65
N LYS A 731 -0.61 17.92 -24.11
CA LYS A 731 0.00 19.23 -24.21
C LYS A 731 -0.63 19.91 -25.42
N PRO A 732 -0.96 21.21 -25.33
CA PRO A 732 -1.62 21.92 -26.42
C PRO A 732 -0.79 21.82 -27.70
N THR A 733 -1.48 21.65 -28.83
CA THR A 733 -0.94 21.63 -30.20
C THR A 733 0.05 22.78 -30.47
N PRO A 734 1.03 22.60 -31.39
CA PRO A 734 2.16 23.51 -31.55
C PRO A 734 1.75 24.90 -32.00
N LYS A 735 2.27 25.90 -31.28
CA LYS A 735 2.18 27.32 -31.61
C LYS A 735 3.01 27.63 -32.88
N PRO A 736 2.46 28.33 -33.89
CA PRO A 736 3.23 28.87 -35.01
C PRO A 736 4.24 29.93 -34.54
N GLU A 737 5.28 30.14 -35.34
CA GLU A 737 6.32 31.18 -35.16
C GLU A 737 5.82 32.44 -34.45
N GLN A 738 6.58 32.80 -33.43
CA GLN A 738 6.36 33.86 -32.45
C GLN A 738 5.57 35.07 -32.99
N PRO A 739 4.25 35.10 -32.79
CA PRO A 739 3.50 36.33 -32.80
C PRO A 739 3.58 36.90 -31.37
N LYS A 740 3.58 38.23 -31.29
CA LYS A 740 3.61 39.06 -30.07
C LYS A 740 2.82 38.44 -28.88
N PRO A 741 3.28 38.69 -27.63
CA PRO A 741 2.74 38.05 -26.43
C PRO A 741 1.21 38.12 -26.37
N VAL A 742 0.57 36.96 -26.21
CA VAL A 742 -0.87 36.83 -25.93
C VAL A 742 -1.04 36.55 -24.44
N PRO A 743 -2.00 37.18 -23.75
CA PRO A 743 -2.05 37.27 -22.29
C PRO A 743 -2.50 35.96 -21.65
N THR A 744 -2.09 35.75 -20.39
CA THR A 744 -2.79 34.89 -19.41
C THR A 744 -4.30 35.10 -19.54
N PRO A 745 -5.17 34.07 -19.42
CA PRO A 745 -6.61 34.29 -19.39
C PRO A 745 -6.92 35.30 -18.29
N GLU A 746 -7.14 36.55 -18.67
CA GLU A 746 -7.62 37.55 -17.74
C GLU A 746 -9.08 37.23 -17.50
N LEU A 747 -9.47 37.21 -16.23
CA LEU A 747 -10.87 37.33 -15.84
C LEU A 747 -11.52 38.39 -16.73
N SER A 748 -12.70 38.08 -17.30
CA SER A 748 -13.37 39.06 -18.15
C SER A 748 -13.61 40.35 -17.36
N LYS A 749 -13.78 41.48 -18.06
CA LYS A 749 -14.09 42.76 -17.38
C LYS A 749 -15.27 42.61 -16.42
N ASP A 750 -16.26 41.80 -16.80
CA ASP A 750 -17.44 41.53 -16.01
C ASP A 750 -17.12 40.65 -14.79
N ASP A 751 -16.27 39.62 -14.92
CA ASP A 751 -15.87 38.78 -13.79
C ASP A 751 -15.04 39.59 -12.76
N LYS A 752 -14.13 40.45 -13.23
CA LYS A 752 -13.35 41.37 -12.37
C LYS A 752 -14.28 42.37 -11.66
N ALA A 753 -15.25 42.95 -12.37
CA ALA A 753 -16.22 43.87 -11.80
C ALA A 753 -17.15 43.19 -10.78
N ASN A 754 -17.57 41.95 -11.05
CA ASN A 754 -18.39 41.16 -10.13
C ASN A 754 -17.63 40.84 -8.84
N MET A 755 -16.37 40.40 -8.94
CA MET A 755 -15.52 40.18 -7.78
C MET A 755 -15.30 41.45 -6.97
N GLU A 756 -15.04 42.59 -7.63
CA GLU A 756 -14.86 43.87 -6.92
C GLU A 756 -16.15 44.35 -6.24
N SER A 757 -17.32 44.12 -6.86
CA SER A 757 -18.62 44.35 -6.24
C SER A 757 -18.82 43.50 -4.98
N GLY A 758 -18.35 42.25 -5.01
CA GLY A 758 -18.33 41.37 -3.84
C GLY A 758 -17.48 41.91 -2.70
N LYS A 759 -16.27 42.42 -3.00
CA LYS A 759 -15.42 43.04 -1.98
C LYS A 759 -16.06 44.27 -1.37
N LYS A 760 -16.62 45.16 -2.19
CA LYS A 760 -17.30 46.37 -1.72
C LYS A 760 -18.49 46.05 -0.82
N THR A 761 -19.21 44.97 -1.11
CA THR A 761 -20.29 44.47 -0.24
C THR A 761 -19.78 44.14 1.16
N VAL A 762 -18.60 43.53 1.28
CA VAL A 762 -17.97 43.22 2.58
C VAL A 762 -17.54 44.49 3.30
N GLU A 763 -16.92 45.45 2.60
CA GLU A 763 -16.57 46.75 3.17
C GLU A 763 -17.79 47.52 3.69
N GLU A 764 -18.90 47.50 2.94
CA GLU A 764 -20.16 48.11 3.35
C GLU A 764 -20.80 47.38 4.54
N ALA A 765 -20.76 46.05 4.55
CA ALA A 765 -21.24 45.26 5.68
C ALA A 765 -20.42 45.56 6.94
N LEU A 766 -19.09 45.66 6.84
CA LEU A 766 -18.19 45.98 7.94
C LEU A 766 -18.38 47.41 8.46
N SER A 767 -18.61 48.38 7.58
CA SER A 767 -18.76 49.80 7.97
C SER A 767 -20.14 50.14 8.53
N LYS A 768 -21.19 49.44 8.11
CA LYS A 768 -22.58 49.73 8.51
C LYS A 768 -23.08 48.86 9.66
N ASN A 769 -22.38 47.78 10.01
CA ASN A 769 -22.83 46.83 11.04
C ASN A 769 -21.76 46.57 12.11
N ALA A 770 -22.08 46.90 13.36
CA ALA A 770 -21.15 46.79 14.48
C ALA A 770 -20.95 45.36 14.99
N THR A 771 -21.97 44.49 14.87
CA THR A 771 -21.94 43.10 15.37
C THR A 771 -21.74 42.08 14.24
N GLN A 772 -21.14 40.94 14.57
CA GLN A 772 -20.96 39.81 13.65
C GLN A 772 -22.30 39.31 13.10
N GLU A 773 -23.33 39.20 13.94
CA GLU A 773 -24.67 38.75 13.52
C GLU A 773 -25.29 39.68 12.46
N ASN A 774 -25.15 41.00 12.62
CA ASN A 774 -25.67 41.96 11.64
C ASN A 774 -24.86 41.96 10.34
N ARG A 775 -23.54 41.70 10.42
CA ARG A 775 -22.68 41.51 9.23
C ARG A 775 -23.05 40.24 8.48
N ILE A 776 -23.32 39.15 9.20
CA ILE A 776 -23.81 37.89 8.64
C ILE A 776 -25.13 38.13 7.91
N ALA A 777 -26.12 38.73 8.59
CA ALA A 777 -27.42 39.02 7.99
C ALA A 777 -27.30 39.85 6.71
N ALA A 778 -26.52 40.94 6.75
CA ALA A 778 -26.31 41.80 5.60
C ALA A 778 -25.68 41.07 4.41
N LEU A 779 -24.67 40.22 4.64
CA LEU A 779 -24.03 39.47 3.56
C LEU A 779 -24.92 38.34 3.02
N THR A 780 -25.67 37.65 3.89
CA THR A 780 -26.60 36.60 3.44
C THR A 780 -27.78 37.17 2.68
N ASP A 781 -28.26 38.37 3.02
CA ASP A 781 -29.33 39.06 2.29
C ASP A 781 -28.89 39.42 0.87
N VAL A 782 -27.64 39.88 0.71
CA VAL A 782 -27.07 40.13 -0.63
C VAL A 782 -26.95 38.83 -1.43
N VAL A 783 -26.51 37.73 -0.81
CA VAL A 783 -26.44 36.43 -1.49
C VAL A 783 -27.83 35.92 -1.88
N ALA A 784 -28.84 36.12 -1.02
CA ALA A 784 -30.22 35.76 -1.32
C ALA A 784 -30.79 36.56 -2.51
N ASP A 785 -30.53 37.87 -2.56
CA ASP A 785 -30.91 38.72 -3.69
C ASP A 785 -30.20 38.29 -4.98
N LEU A 786 -28.90 37.97 -4.91
CA LEU A 786 -28.14 37.46 -6.04
C LEU A 786 -28.68 36.12 -6.56
N ASN A 787 -29.06 35.20 -5.66
CA ASN A 787 -29.67 33.93 -6.05
C ASN A 787 -31.00 34.12 -6.78
N ALA A 788 -31.78 35.15 -6.41
CA ALA A 788 -33.08 35.42 -7.00
C ALA A 788 -32.98 36.20 -8.33
N ASN A 789 -32.02 37.13 -8.44
CA ASN A 789 -32.05 38.18 -9.45
C ASN A 789 -30.82 38.24 -10.37
N ALA A 790 -29.74 37.51 -10.08
CA ALA A 790 -28.50 37.53 -10.89
C ALA A 790 -28.30 36.24 -11.69
N SER A 791 -27.53 36.34 -12.78
CA SER A 791 -27.09 35.14 -13.52
C SER A 791 -26.10 34.31 -12.69
N ARG A 792 -26.05 32.98 -12.90
CA ARG A 792 -25.11 32.08 -12.19
C ARG A 792 -23.65 32.52 -12.27
N ARG A 793 -23.23 33.09 -13.40
CA ARG A 793 -21.87 33.61 -13.59
C ARG A 793 -21.62 34.88 -12.77
N GLN A 794 -22.62 35.78 -12.71
CA GLN A 794 -22.55 37.01 -11.93
C GLN A 794 -22.55 36.72 -10.43
N SER A 795 -23.46 35.87 -9.96
CA SER A 795 -23.53 35.48 -8.55
C SER A 795 -22.24 34.78 -8.10
N ALA A 796 -21.68 33.88 -8.93
CA ALA A 796 -20.38 33.26 -8.67
C ALA A 796 -19.25 34.29 -8.52
N GLY A 797 -19.16 35.26 -9.44
CA GLY A 797 -18.15 36.33 -9.37
C GLY A 797 -18.26 37.18 -8.10
N VAL A 798 -19.49 37.57 -7.73
CA VAL A 798 -19.73 38.39 -6.52
C VAL A 798 -19.45 37.59 -5.25
N VAL A 799 -19.89 36.33 -5.16
CA VAL A 799 -19.64 35.46 -3.99
C VAL A 799 -18.15 35.17 -3.82
N VAL A 800 -17.41 34.94 -4.91
CA VAL A 800 -15.94 34.81 -4.87
C VAL A 800 -15.28 36.09 -4.34
N GLY A 801 -15.76 37.26 -4.77
CA GLY A 801 -15.31 38.56 -4.24
C GLY A 801 -15.56 38.72 -2.75
N ILE A 802 -16.77 38.35 -2.27
CA ILE A 802 -17.14 38.38 -0.85
C ILE A 802 -16.20 37.47 -0.04
N VAL A 803 -16.01 36.22 -0.46
CA VAL A 803 -15.15 35.25 0.26
C VAL A 803 -13.69 35.70 0.30
N GLN A 804 -13.16 36.24 -0.82
CA GLN A 804 -11.80 36.75 -0.87
C GLN A 804 -11.58 37.94 0.08
N GLU A 805 -12.52 38.89 0.11
CA GLU A 805 -12.41 40.05 0.99
C GLU A 805 -12.52 39.64 2.46
N ILE A 806 -13.44 38.73 2.81
CA ILE A 806 -13.52 38.21 4.19
C ILE A 806 -12.21 37.54 4.59
N ALA A 807 -11.65 36.69 3.73
CA ALA A 807 -10.42 35.96 4.01
C ALA A 807 -9.21 36.90 4.23
N THR A 808 -9.14 37.99 3.45
CA THR A 808 -8.01 38.92 3.45
C THR A 808 -8.19 40.13 4.36
N SER A 809 -9.41 40.42 4.82
CA SER A 809 -9.71 41.55 5.69
C SER A 809 -8.94 41.47 7.02
N ALA A 810 -8.22 42.53 7.35
CA ALA A 810 -7.54 42.69 8.63
C ALA A 810 -8.47 43.16 9.76
N ALA A 811 -9.70 43.58 9.41
CA ALA A 811 -10.70 44.06 10.37
C ALA A 811 -11.48 42.92 11.07
N LEU A 812 -11.30 41.68 10.60
CA LEU A 812 -12.00 40.49 11.08
C LEU A 812 -11.05 39.55 11.83
N SER A 813 -11.53 38.97 12.93
CA SER A 813 -10.83 37.87 13.61
C SER A 813 -10.94 36.56 12.80
N ASP A 814 -10.01 35.62 12.97
CA ASP A 814 -10.03 34.35 12.21
C ASP A 814 -11.32 33.54 12.46
N GLY A 815 -11.85 33.55 13.68
CA GLY A 815 -13.14 32.90 13.99
C GLY A 815 -14.33 33.58 13.32
N GLU A 816 -14.30 34.92 13.21
CA GLU A 816 -15.34 35.67 12.51
C GLU A 816 -15.27 35.49 10.99
N LYS A 817 -14.06 35.39 10.42
CA LYS A 817 -13.86 35.09 8.99
C LYS A 817 -14.48 33.75 8.60
N VAL A 818 -14.24 32.71 9.41
CA VAL A 818 -14.79 31.38 9.18
C VAL A 818 -16.32 31.43 9.21
N SER A 819 -16.90 32.07 10.23
CA SER A 819 -18.35 32.17 10.39
C SER A 819 -19.03 32.94 9.24
N LEU A 820 -18.43 34.05 8.79
CA LEU A 820 -18.95 34.84 7.66
C LEU A 820 -18.85 34.07 6.33
N VAL A 821 -17.70 33.43 6.05
CA VAL A 821 -17.53 32.61 4.83
C VAL A 821 -18.50 31.44 4.82
N GLU A 822 -18.64 30.74 5.94
CA GLU A 822 -19.54 29.59 6.07
C GLU A 822 -21.00 30.00 5.83
N ARG A 823 -21.45 31.12 6.39
CA ARG A 823 -22.83 31.57 6.21
C ARG A 823 -23.08 32.09 4.79
N VAL A 824 -22.14 32.81 4.19
CA VAL A 824 -22.20 33.28 2.80
C VAL A 824 -22.27 32.10 1.83
N LEU A 825 -21.41 31.09 1.98
CA LEU A 825 -21.42 29.91 1.13
C LEU A 825 -22.65 29.05 1.36
N SER A 826 -23.11 28.92 2.61
CA SER A 826 -24.36 28.21 2.90
C SER A 826 -25.57 28.94 2.32
N ALA A 827 -25.58 30.26 2.21
CA ALA A 827 -26.68 30.98 1.56
C ALA A 827 -26.63 30.88 0.02
N TYR A 828 -25.53 30.43 -0.59
CA TYR A 828 -25.34 30.43 -2.04
C TYR A 828 -26.04 29.25 -2.73
N ALA A 829 -26.89 29.53 -3.73
CA ALA A 829 -27.79 28.51 -4.31
C ALA A 829 -27.07 27.26 -4.86
N PRO A 830 -25.94 27.35 -5.59
CA PRO A 830 -25.22 26.16 -6.05
C PRO A 830 -24.68 25.27 -4.92
N VAL A 831 -24.40 25.83 -3.74
CA VAL A 831 -23.98 25.06 -2.57
C VAL A 831 -25.19 24.37 -1.92
N GLN A 832 -26.36 25.00 -1.94
CA GLN A 832 -27.61 24.37 -1.49
C GLN A 832 -28.06 23.25 -2.43
N GLU A 833 -28.00 23.50 -3.75
CA GLU A 833 -28.28 22.48 -4.78
C GLU A 833 -27.36 21.27 -4.63
N ALA A 834 -26.04 21.49 -4.41
CA ALA A 834 -25.10 20.41 -4.18
C ALA A 834 -25.37 19.63 -2.88
N LYS A 835 -25.82 20.30 -1.82
CA LYS A 835 -26.23 19.66 -0.56
C LYS A 835 -27.51 18.84 -0.73
N GLU A 836 -28.50 19.36 -1.47
CA GLU A 836 -29.74 18.64 -1.79
C GLU A 836 -29.49 17.44 -2.70
N GLU A 837 -28.61 17.55 -3.71
CA GLU A 837 -28.17 16.42 -4.54
C GLU A 837 -27.45 15.35 -3.71
N GLN A 838 -26.59 15.76 -2.77
CA GLN A 838 -25.94 14.84 -1.85
C GLN A 838 -26.95 14.13 -0.94
N SER A 839 -27.90 14.87 -0.34
CA SER A 839 -28.98 14.28 0.47
C SER A 839 -29.87 13.33 -0.33
N ASN A 840 -30.25 13.68 -1.56
CA ASN A 840 -31.06 12.82 -2.42
C ASN A 840 -30.33 11.53 -2.83
N ARG A 841 -29.02 11.60 -3.09
CA ARG A 841 -28.19 10.42 -3.31
C ARG A 841 -28.15 9.52 -2.07
N THR A 842 -27.95 10.11 -0.88
CA THR A 842 -27.95 9.36 0.38
C THR A 842 -29.29 8.67 0.65
N THR A 843 -30.42 9.36 0.43
CA THR A 843 -31.77 8.77 0.56
C THR A 843 -31.99 7.64 -0.43
N SER A 844 -31.59 7.81 -1.70
CA SER A 844 -31.73 6.77 -2.73
C SER A 844 -30.92 5.51 -2.38
N THR A 845 -29.68 5.65 -1.90
CA THR A 845 -28.88 4.50 -1.42
C THR A 845 -29.48 3.84 -0.18
N THR A 846 -30.18 4.61 0.66
CA THR A 846 -30.85 4.06 1.85
C THR A 846 -32.11 3.28 1.46
N ASP A 847 -32.93 3.80 0.55
CA ASP A 847 -34.11 3.13 0.02
C ASP A 847 -33.76 1.89 -0.81
N GLU A 848 -32.62 1.90 -1.49
CA GLU A 848 -32.07 0.75 -2.20
C GLU A 848 -31.56 -0.32 -1.22
N ALA A 849 -30.88 0.09 -0.14
CA ALA A 849 -30.46 -0.82 0.94
C ALA A 849 -31.67 -1.44 1.68
N VAL A 850 -32.76 -0.68 1.89
CA VAL A 850 -34.00 -1.18 2.49
C VAL A 850 -34.72 -2.16 1.55
N ARG A 851 -34.76 -1.89 0.24
CA ARG A 851 -35.34 -2.84 -0.75
C ARG A 851 -34.54 -4.13 -0.89
N VAL A 852 -33.21 -4.06 -0.83
CA VAL A 852 -32.35 -5.26 -0.80
C VAL A 852 -32.59 -6.06 0.49
N ALA A 853 -32.77 -5.39 1.62
CA ALA A 853 -33.08 -6.05 2.88
C ALA A 853 -34.45 -6.75 2.87
N GLU A 854 -35.50 -6.15 2.29
CA GLU A 854 -36.84 -6.76 2.18
C GLU A 854 -36.88 -7.97 1.22
N THR A 855 -36.06 -7.99 0.17
CA THR A 855 -36.00 -9.11 -0.78
C THR A 855 -35.15 -10.29 -0.31
N THR A 856 -34.27 -10.10 0.68
CA THR A 856 -33.48 -11.19 1.30
C THR A 856 -34.19 -11.97 2.42
N VAL A 857 -35.42 -11.61 2.83
CA VAL A 857 -36.12 -12.25 3.97
C VAL A 857 -36.94 -13.50 3.56
N THR A 858 -37.10 -13.80 2.27
CA THR A 858 -37.64 -15.11 1.84
C THR A 858 -36.51 -16.08 1.54
N ALA A 859 -36.16 -16.90 2.53
CA ALA A 859 -35.27 -18.05 2.35
C ALA A 859 -35.84 -19.00 1.28
N PRO A 860 -35.01 -19.57 0.38
CA PRO A 860 -35.46 -20.62 -0.52
C PRO A 860 -35.80 -21.86 0.32
N VAL A 861 -37.05 -22.29 0.25
CA VAL A 861 -37.47 -23.61 0.74
C VAL A 861 -36.87 -24.65 -0.20
N TYR A 862 -35.82 -25.34 0.24
CA TYR A 862 -35.35 -26.56 -0.42
C TYR A 862 -36.36 -27.69 -0.15
N PRO A 863 -36.76 -28.47 -1.17
CA PRO A 863 -37.67 -29.60 -0.98
C PRO A 863 -36.97 -30.74 -0.24
N ASP A 864 -37.71 -31.36 0.67
CA ASP A 864 -37.29 -32.47 1.53
C ASP A 864 -37.00 -33.74 0.71
N GLU A 865 -36.01 -34.52 1.13
CA GLU A 865 -35.57 -35.77 0.51
C GLU A 865 -36.57 -36.91 0.74
N THR A 866 -37.73 -36.89 0.08
CA THR A 866 -38.52 -38.09 -0.20
C THR A 866 -39.49 -37.82 -1.34
N GLU A 867 -39.06 -37.99 -2.59
CA GLU A 867 -39.97 -38.43 -3.66
C GLU A 867 -39.20 -39.02 -4.84
N ALA A 868 -39.89 -39.94 -5.50
CA ALA A 868 -39.33 -41.06 -6.24
C ALA A 868 -38.68 -40.69 -7.59
N GLU A 869 -37.83 -41.61 -8.05
CA GLU A 869 -37.32 -41.68 -9.41
C GLU A 869 -38.42 -41.46 -10.46
N ASP A 870 -38.22 -40.48 -11.33
CA ASP A 870 -38.81 -40.52 -12.66
C ASP A 870 -37.75 -40.21 -13.72
N VAL A 871 -37.57 -41.20 -14.59
CA VAL A 871 -36.66 -41.24 -15.72
C VAL A 871 -37.14 -40.27 -16.79
N VAL A 872 -36.30 -39.31 -17.21
CA VAL A 872 -36.48 -38.64 -18.51
C VAL A 872 -35.15 -38.50 -19.24
N THR A 873 -35.13 -39.15 -20.40
CA THR A 873 -34.07 -39.28 -21.40
C THR A 873 -33.77 -37.98 -22.16
N PHE A 874 -32.52 -37.86 -22.61
CA PHE A 874 -31.99 -36.79 -23.46
C PHE A 874 -32.67 -36.67 -24.83
N ALA A 875 -32.79 -35.42 -25.29
CA ALA A 875 -32.74 -35.03 -26.69
C ALA A 875 -31.80 -33.82 -26.83
#